data_AF-A0A2G8D4Q3-F1
#
_entry.id   AF-A0A2G8D4Q3-F1
#
_cell.length_a   1.000
_cell.length_b   1.000
_cell.length_c   1.000
_cell.angle_alpha   90.00
_cell.angle_beta   90.00
_cell.angle_gamma   90.00
#
_symmetry.space_group_name_H-M   'P 1'
#
loop_
_entity.id
_entity.type
_entity.pdbx_description
1 polymer ?
#
loop_
_entity_poly.entity_id
_entity_poly.type
_entity_poly.pdbx_seq_one_letter_code
_entity_poly.pdbx_strand_id
1 'polypeptide(L)'
;MAPKRPIARLRALLALAVGVGLLAAPLAAVAPAQAAPVVGFEAGNIIADSVFYNGNALTAAQVQTFLNGQVPRCTIGDPGRAPGTPMYGSTVAKSCLRNFTMSTSSRAANAYCSAYPGAANESAAAIIAKVGKACGISQKVLLVMLEKEQSLVGDTWPTVRQFDVAMGYACPDSGPNNSANCDPTQTGFYQQVYRAAWQLKVYKAFPNDYNYRPSRNNTIQWHPNAGCGTSQVYIQNWATAALYIYTPYRPNQAALNAGWGTGDACSSYGNRNFYNFFKTWFGSTQLPYSVDGGILSYWQANNGWLGAPTAAPVSSTANGGGRSQQFAGGIVYEPKSGQPAGMTRTSPLFIAYGNAGGPAGSWGWPLSPGVNQGGSGNTVMRFQSGSVVEAKGVGVFLIPEALRVAWEQSGGFNGSVGYPLKNSAKSPSGALGQDFKKGTIVSTGVGGARVVDARFLAAWRALGGLSAAAGVPVGAPVASTANGGGTTYPLQFGTMYLSPGGSSTLVAGRYRTAYDATGGVGGAFGWPVGPMQCQLAEDGCATPFQFGVGLWSGASGLVKVSPKTYAAWKPSAAKLGYPKTPATAVGTGASAGTVQRFAAGDVYESKAGAFVLPDGKLRDGYLAAGGPTGPWGWPTGAVTCAADGSRCSMPFATGTATWTATGGLDFVKDLQGVPKQRISGGDRFDTAVEASKAGYPTAAGTVLIANGLDYPDALSAGALGAKWKAPLLLARPSSLPASTRAEIVRLKPNRIVVVGGAGAVSDGVVAELKKLAARVDRVSGPDRYATSIAIAQQGWSKGTASQAFLATGTGFADALAAGAAAGVVNAPVLLVPGNASSAPASVTAELSRLGATQVRIAGGTGAVSAGIQNSVAAGRSVVRYAGTDRYDTSARIANGIIAKGAGVDVYWANGLGFADALAGGAVAGSRGAPLLLTTSSCVPGSVFDATGRVVGNRILLLGGAGVLDGGALAGRRCQS
;
A
#
# COMPACT_ATOMS: atom_id res chain seq x y z
N MET A 1 -8.32 -18.81 -57.52
CA MET A 1 -7.71 -19.81 -58.44
C MET A 1 -8.10 -21.21 -57.95
N ALA A 2 -8.53 -22.09 -58.86
CA ALA A 2 -8.63 -23.54 -58.63
C ALA A 2 -7.46 -24.23 -59.39
N PRO A 3 -7.16 -25.53 -59.20
CA PRO A 3 -7.95 -26.63 -59.83
C PRO A 3 -8.30 -27.82 -58.89
N LYS A 4 -9.52 -28.40 -59.01
CA LYS A 4 -9.88 -29.74 -59.59
C LYS A 4 -9.43 -30.97 -58.75
N ARG A 5 -10.30 -31.84 -58.17
CA ARG A 5 -11.37 -32.76 -58.70
C ARG A 5 -10.81 -33.98 -59.51
N PRO A 6 -11.55 -35.12 -59.69
CA PRO A 6 -12.83 -35.61 -59.10
C PRO A 6 -12.85 -37.15 -58.79
N ILE A 7 -14.04 -37.77 -58.91
CA ILE A 7 -14.40 -39.22 -59.04
C ILE A 7 -14.75 -39.88 -57.69
N ALA A 8 -15.86 -40.63 -57.50
CA ALA A 8 -16.92 -41.14 -58.41
C ALA A 8 -18.36 -40.99 -57.83
N ARG A 9 -19.32 -41.78 -58.36
CA ARG A 9 -20.62 -42.20 -57.80
C ARG A 9 -20.83 -43.69 -58.17
N LEU A 10 -21.66 -44.44 -57.44
CA LEU A 10 -22.56 -45.41 -58.08
C LEU A 10 -23.86 -45.58 -57.28
N ARG A 11 -24.99 -45.55 -57.97
CA ARG A 11 -26.31 -46.01 -57.50
C ARG A 11 -26.68 -47.24 -58.33
N ALA A 12 -27.35 -48.21 -57.73
CA ALA A 12 -28.17 -49.16 -58.47
C ALA A 12 -29.44 -49.47 -57.67
N LEU A 13 -30.59 -49.24 -58.30
CA LEU A 13 -31.88 -49.78 -57.90
C LEU A 13 -32.11 -51.06 -58.71
N LEU A 14 -32.80 -52.05 -58.15
CA LEU A 14 -33.87 -52.77 -58.86
C LEU A 14 -34.82 -53.44 -57.85
N ALA A 15 -36.01 -53.82 -58.32
CA ALA A 15 -37.16 -54.14 -57.47
C ALA A 15 -37.82 -55.48 -57.85
N LEU A 16 -38.77 -55.91 -56.99
CA LEU A 16 -39.79 -56.96 -57.20
C LEU A 16 -39.32 -58.40 -57.45
N ALA A 17 -39.83 -59.33 -56.63
CA ALA A 17 -40.92 -60.22 -57.05
C ALA A 17 -41.54 -60.95 -55.85
N VAL A 18 -42.86 -61.16 -55.88
CA VAL A 18 -43.60 -61.99 -54.92
C VAL A 18 -43.60 -63.44 -55.42
N GLY A 19 -43.41 -64.40 -54.52
CA GLY A 19 -43.51 -65.83 -54.82
C GLY A 19 -44.20 -66.60 -53.70
N VAL A 20 -45.54 -66.68 -53.75
CA VAL A 20 -46.30 -67.59 -52.88
C VAL A 20 -46.19 -69.01 -53.46
N GLY A 21 -45.44 -69.87 -52.79
CA GLY A 21 -45.26 -71.27 -53.16
C GLY A 21 -45.79 -72.20 -52.08
N LEU A 22 -47.08 -72.55 -52.16
CA LEU A 22 -47.65 -73.66 -51.39
C LEU A 22 -47.13 -74.99 -51.97
N LEU A 23 -46.21 -75.64 -51.26
CA LEU A 23 -45.84 -77.03 -51.49
C LEU A 23 -46.14 -77.83 -50.23
N ALA A 24 -47.23 -78.59 -50.29
CA ALA A 24 -47.50 -79.64 -49.31
C ALA A 24 -46.54 -80.82 -49.57
N ALA A 25 -45.68 -81.10 -48.60
CA ALA A 25 -44.84 -82.29 -48.54
C ALA A 25 -45.14 -83.03 -47.22
N PRO A 26 -44.99 -84.36 -47.16
CA PRO A 26 -45.73 -85.19 -46.21
C PRO A 26 -45.27 -85.04 -44.76
N LEU A 27 -46.20 -85.34 -43.84
CA LEU A 27 -45.96 -85.46 -42.40
C LEU A 27 -44.99 -86.61 -42.09
N ALA A 28 -43.69 -86.35 -42.21
CA ALA A 28 -42.69 -87.12 -41.48
C ALA A 28 -42.83 -86.80 -39.99
N ALA A 29 -42.89 -87.84 -39.14
CA ALA A 29 -43.01 -87.65 -37.70
C ALA A 29 -41.78 -86.90 -37.16
N VAL A 30 -41.99 -85.64 -36.75
CA VAL A 30 -40.94 -84.82 -36.15
C VAL A 30 -40.61 -85.38 -34.78
N ALA A 31 -39.45 -86.03 -34.65
CA ALA A 31 -38.88 -86.35 -33.34
C ALA A 31 -38.76 -85.05 -32.52
N PRO A 32 -39.09 -85.07 -31.21
CA PRO A 32 -39.10 -83.85 -30.40
C PRO A 32 -37.72 -83.19 -30.44
N ALA A 33 -37.69 -81.91 -30.81
CA ALA A 33 -36.46 -81.15 -30.95
C ALA A 33 -35.66 -81.18 -29.64
N GLN A 34 -34.49 -81.80 -29.65
CA GLN A 34 -33.60 -81.83 -28.49
C GLN A 34 -33.18 -80.40 -28.14
N ALA A 35 -33.39 -80.01 -26.88
CA ALA A 35 -33.00 -78.69 -26.41
C ALA A 35 -31.47 -78.51 -26.51
N ALA A 36 -31.03 -77.32 -26.91
CA ALA A 36 -29.61 -77.05 -27.13
C ALA A 36 -28.76 -77.29 -25.86
N PRO A 37 -27.57 -77.88 -25.98
CA PRO A 37 -26.73 -78.22 -24.83
C PRO A 37 -26.24 -76.97 -24.09
N VAL A 38 -25.94 -77.12 -22.80
CA VAL A 38 -25.46 -76.02 -21.95
C VAL A 38 -24.01 -75.67 -22.27
N VAL A 39 -23.82 -74.70 -23.17
CA VAL A 39 -22.49 -74.19 -23.57
C VAL A 39 -21.93 -73.24 -22.50
N GLY A 40 -20.71 -73.50 -22.03
CA GLY A 40 -19.95 -72.60 -21.14
C GLY A 40 -20.20 -72.77 -19.65
N PHE A 41 -20.80 -73.88 -19.21
CA PHE A 41 -20.92 -74.22 -17.80
C PHE A 41 -19.58 -74.74 -17.25
N GLU A 42 -18.98 -73.99 -16.31
CA GLU A 42 -17.78 -74.41 -15.60
C GLU A 42 -18.14 -74.89 -14.20
N ALA A 43 -17.98 -76.20 -13.94
CA ALA A 43 -18.35 -76.78 -12.63
C ALA A 43 -17.60 -76.15 -11.44
N GLY A 44 -16.39 -75.63 -11.66
CA GLY A 44 -15.60 -74.91 -10.65
C GLY A 44 -15.88 -73.40 -10.55
N ASN A 45 -16.60 -72.83 -11.51
CA ASN A 45 -16.90 -71.40 -11.62
C ASN A 45 -18.27 -71.18 -12.30
N ILE A 46 -19.34 -71.56 -11.61
CA ILE A 46 -20.71 -71.44 -12.13
C ILE A 46 -21.04 -69.96 -12.37
N ILE A 47 -20.59 -69.09 -11.48
CA ILE A 47 -20.77 -67.64 -11.50
C ILE A 47 -19.66 -66.97 -10.70
N ALA A 48 -19.19 -65.80 -11.16
CA ALA A 48 -18.14 -65.05 -10.48
C ALA A 48 -18.65 -64.40 -9.18
N ASP A 49 -17.80 -64.34 -8.15
CA ASP A 49 -18.03 -63.60 -6.90
C ASP A 49 -18.48 -62.15 -7.14
N SER A 50 -17.88 -61.48 -8.13
CA SER A 50 -18.16 -60.10 -8.52
C SER A 50 -19.54 -59.90 -9.17
N VAL A 51 -20.15 -60.97 -9.69
CA VAL A 51 -21.52 -60.97 -10.25
C VAL A 51 -22.54 -61.42 -9.20
N PHE A 52 -22.18 -62.41 -8.37
CA PHE A 52 -23.05 -62.99 -7.36
C PHE A 52 -23.26 -62.08 -6.14
N TYR A 53 -22.17 -61.55 -5.58
CA TYR A 53 -22.21 -60.68 -4.39
C TYR A 53 -22.36 -59.19 -4.74
N ASN A 54 -22.99 -58.88 -5.88
CA ASN A 54 -23.26 -57.51 -6.33
C ASN A 54 -24.63 -57.02 -5.85
N GLY A 55 -24.74 -56.59 -4.59
CA GLY A 55 -26.00 -56.08 -4.03
C GLY A 55 -26.63 -54.86 -4.72
N ASN A 56 -25.94 -54.26 -5.70
CA ASN A 56 -26.43 -53.14 -6.50
C ASN A 56 -26.63 -53.53 -7.98
N ALA A 57 -26.90 -54.81 -8.27
CA ALA A 57 -27.03 -55.32 -9.64
C ALA A 57 -28.28 -54.83 -10.39
N LEU A 58 -29.39 -54.60 -9.68
CA LEU A 58 -30.62 -54.01 -10.22
C LEU A 58 -31.29 -53.10 -9.18
N THR A 59 -31.79 -51.95 -9.61
CA THR A 59 -32.71 -51.10 -8.82
C THR A 59 -34.12 -51.71 -8.77
N ALA A 60 -34.95 -51.27 -7.81
CA ALA A 60 -36.35 -51.72 -7.71
C ALA A 60 -37.14 -51.50 -9.01
N ALA A 61 -36.94 -50.37 -9.70
CA ALA A 61 -37.55 -50.11 -11.00
C ALA A 61 -37.10 -51.11 -12.08
N GLN A 62 -35.81 -51.44 -12.13
CA GLN A 62 -35.29 -52.44 -13.08
C GLN A 62 -35.79 -53.85 -12.77
N VAL A 63 -35.90 -54.24 -11.49
CA VAL A 63 -36.52 -55.51 -11.09
C VAL A 63 -38.00 -55.52 -11.51
N GLN A 64 -38.74 -54.43 -11.32
CA GLN A 64 -40.15 -54.35 -11.72
C GLN A 64 -40.33 -54.46 -13.24
N THR A 65 -39.48 -53.79 -14.03
CA THR A 65 -39.46 -53.92 -15.49
C THR A 65 -39.16 -55.36 -15.92
N PHE A 66 -38.21 -56.03 -15.26
CA PHE A 66 -37.90 -57.43 -15.52
C PHE A 66 -39.09 -58.36 -15.22
N LEU A 67 -39.72 -58.23 -14.06
CA LEU A 67 -40.89 -59.03 -13.68
C LEU A 67 -42.09 -58.81 -14.62
N ASN A 68 -42.30 -57.57 -15.07
CA ASN A 68 -43.32 -57.24 -16.08
C ASN A 68 -43.04 -57.91 -17.44
N GLY A 69 -41.76 -58.09 -17.80
CA GLY A 69 -41.34 -58.77 -19.03
C GLY A 69 -41.46 -60.29 -18.98
N GLN A 70 -41.22 -60.92 -17.82
CA GLN A 70 -41.37 -62.37 -17.65
C GLN A 70 -42.85 -62.80 -17.66
N VAL A 71 -43.76 -62.00 -17.08
CA VAL A 71 -45.20 -62.31 -17.02
C VAL A 71 -46.02 -61.15 -17.63
N PRO A 72 -46.13 -61.02 -18.97
CA PRO A 72 -46.86 -59.92 -19.60
C PRO A 72 -48.35 -59.85 -19.24
N ARG A 73 -49.00 -61.01 -19.02
CA ARG A 73 -50.37 -61.14 -18.48
C ARG A 73 -50.38 -62.09 -17.28
N CYS A 74 -50.96 -61.64 -16.17
CA CYS A 74 -51.30 -62.51 -15.04
C CYS A 74 -52.65 -63.20 -15.33
N THR A 75 -52.77 -64.51 -15.04
CA THR A 75 -53.97 -65.33 -15.30
C THR A 75 -54.76 -65.67 -14.03
N ILE A 76 -54.37 -65.11 -12.88
CA ILE A 76 -55.19 -65.17 -11.67
C ILE A 76 -56.48 -64.39 -11.92
N GLY A 77 -57.62 -65.03 -11.66
CA GLY A 77 -58.96 -64.54 -12.04
C GLY A 77 -59.52 -65.18 -13.31
N ASP A 78 -58.71 -65.85 -14.14
CA ASP A 78 -59.23 -66.72 -15.20
C ASP A 78 -60.02 -67.91 -14.59
N PRO A 79 -60.94 -68.56 -15.32
CA PRO A 79 -61.72 -69.70 -14.82
C PRO A 79 -60.84 -70.81 -14.21
N GLY A 80 -61.20 -71.25 -13.00
CA GLY A 80 -60.41 -72.22 -12.22
C GLY A 80 -59.15 -71.65 -11.52
N ARG A 81 -58.90 -70.34 -11.63
CA ARG A 81 -57.72 -69.64 -11.05
C ARG A 81 -58.10 -68.42 -10.22
N ALA A 82 -59.28 -68.42 -9.61
CA ALA A 82 -59.66 -67.37 -8.65
C ALA A 82 -58.78 -67.47 -7.39
N PRO A 83 -58.37 -66.34 -6.76
CA PRO A 83 -57.66 -66.37 -5.49
C PRO A 83 -58.38 -67.23 -4.43
N GLY A 84 -57.64 -68.09 -3.73
CA GLY A 84 -58.20 -69.03 -2.75
C GLY A 84 -58.64 -70.37 -3.33
N THR A 85 -58.66 -70.58 -4.66
CA THR A 85 -58.98 -71.88 -5.27
C THR A 85 -57.98 -72.95 -4.82
N PRO A 86 -58.40 -74.10 -4.25
CA PRO A 86 -57.49 -75.17 -3.85
C PRO A 86 -56.68 -75.73 -5.03
N MET A 87 -55.37 -75.81 -4.87
CA MET A 87 -54.44 -76.24 -5.91
C MET A 87 -53.15 -76.81 -5.28
N TYR A 88 -52.74 -78.02 -5.68
CA TYR A 88 -51.49 -78.68 -5.25
C TYR A 88 -51.20 -78.66 -3.73
N GLY A 89 -52.21 -78.91 -2.89
CA GLY A 89 -52.06 -78.88 -1.43
C GLY A 89 -51.86 -77.47 -0.84
N SER A 90 -52.23 -76.43 -1.60
CA SER A 90 -52.28 -75.02 -1.20
C SER A 90 -53.50 -74.36 -1.87
N THR A 91 -53.48 -73.04 -2.01
CA THR A 91 -54.49 -72.26 -2.75
C THR A 91 -53.83 -71.29 -3.73
N VAL A 92 -54.53 -70.92 -4.80
CA VAL A 92 -54.11 -69.86 -5.74
C VAL A 92 -53.93 -68.53 -4.98
N ALA A 93 -52.81 -67.85 -5.20
CA ALA A 93 -52.50 -66.60 -4.51
C ALA A 93 -53.37 -65.42 -4.98
N LYS A 94 -53.20 -64.27 -4.32
CA LYS A 94 -53.95 -63.04 -4.67
C LYS A 94 -53.45 -62.34 -5.95
N SER A 95 -52.21 -62.60 -6.37
CA SER A 95 -51.54 -61.90 -7.47
C SER A 95 -50.30 -62.66 -7.95
N CYS A 96 -49.97 -62.58 -9.25
CA CYS A 96 -48.67 -63.00 -9.76
C CYS A 96 -47.53 -62.13 -9.16
N LEU A 97 -46.30 -62.66 -9.12
CA LEU A 97 -45.15 -62.01 -8.47
C LEU A 97 -44.95 -60.54 -8.89
N ARG A 98 -45.13 -60.22 -10.18
CA ARG A 98 -45.02 -58.84 -10.71
C ARG A 98 -45.99 -57.82 -10.10
N ASN A 99 -47.14 -58.27 -9.61
CA ASN A 99 -48.19 -57.44 -9.00
C ASN A 99 -48.27 -57.64 -7.47
N PHE A 100 -47.43 -58.50 -6.90
CA PHE A 100 -47.47 -58.83 -5.48
C PHE A 100 -46.95 -57.67 -4.62
N THR A 101 -47.70 -57.35 -3.57
CA THR A 101 -47.34 -56.35 -2.56
C THR A 101 -47.56 -56.87 -1.15
N MET A 102 -46.65 -56.57 -0.22
CA MET A 102 -46.83 -56.84 1.21
C MET A 102 -46.19 -55.75 2.07
N SER A 103 -46.72 -55.53 3.28
CA SER A 103 -46.04 -54.70 4.27
C SER A 103 -44.86 -55.44 4.90
N THR A 104 -43.74 -54.76 5.10
CA THR A 104 -42.50 -55.32 5.64
C THR A 104 -42.09 -54.64 6.94
N SER A 105 -41.45 -55.39 7.84
CA SER A 105 -40.87 -54.85 9.07
C SER A 105 -39.44 -54.35 8.84
N SER A 106 -39.04 -53.31 9.57
CA SER A 106 -37.63 -52.88 9.59
C SER A 106 -36.75 -53.90 10.32
N ARG A 107 -35.50 -54.05 9.88
CA ARG A 107 -34.46 -54.85 10.56
C ARG A 107 -33.21 -54.03 10.78
N ALA A 108 -32.64 -54.14 11.98
CA ALA A 108 -31.31 -53.61 12.29
C ALA A 108 -30.23 -54.30 11.44
N ALA A 109 -29.08 -53.63 11.28
CA ALA A 109 -27.91 -54.23 10.67
C ALA A 109 -27.34 -55.36 11.56
N ASN A 110 -26.73 -56.36 10.93
CA ASN A 110 -25.97 -57.42 11.57
C ASN A 110 -24.67 -57.69 10.78
N ALA A 111 -23.90 -58.71 11.19
CA ALA A 111 -22.60 -59.03 10.57
C ALA A 111 -22.65 -59.41 9.07
N TYR A 112 -23.83 -59.71 8.51
CA TYR A 112 -23.99 -60.24 7.16
C TYR A 112 -24.83 -59.33 6.25
N CYS A 113 -25.81 -58.63 6.83
CA CYS A 113 -26.69 -57.71 6.13
C CYS A 113 -26.78 -56.37 6.87
N SER A 114 -26.68 -55.27 6.11
CA SER A 114 -27.00 -53.93 6.58
C SER A 114 -28.51 -53.77 6.88
N ALA A 115 -28.87 -52.65 7.52
CA ALA A 115 -30.24 -52.42 7.98
C ALA A 115 -31.25 -52.41 6.82
N TYR A 116 -32.39 -53.08 7.01
CA TYR A 116 -33.50 -53.10 6.07
C TYR A 116 -34.57 -52.10 6.56
N PRO A 117 -34.84 -50.99 5.86
CA PRO A 117 -35.96 -50.11 6.20
C PRO A 117 -37.26 -50.71 5.66
N GLY A 118 -38.17 -51.11 6.55
CA GLY A 118 -39.50 -51.62 6.20
C GLY A 118 -40.43 -50.52 5.68
N ALA A 119 -41.49 -50.91 4.97
CA ALA A 119 -42.55 -50.01 4.52
C ALA A 119 -43.89 -50.76 4.33
N ALA A 120 -44.98 -50.01 4.26
CA ALA A 120 -46.29 -50.55 3.89
C ALA A 120 -46.39 -50.79 2.38
N ASN A 121 -47.10 -51.85 1.97
CA ASN A 121 -47.43 -52.14 0.57
C ASN A 121 -46.20 -52.20 -0.37
N GLU A 122 -45.07 -52.76 0.07
CA GLU A 122 -43.90 -52.94 -0.78
C GLU A 122 -44.15 -53.96 -1.88
N SER A 123 -43.84 -53.61 -3.13
CA SER A 123 -43.85 -54.57 -4.23
C SER A 123 -42.77 -55.65 -4.06
N ALA A 124 -42.99 -56.82 -4.65
CA ALA A 124 -41.96 -57.86 -4.73
C ALA A 124 -40.63 -57.33 -5.29
N ALA A 125 -40.69 -56.43 -6.27
CA ALA A 125 -39.51 -55.78 -6.84
C ALA A 125 -38.75 -54.89 -5.85
N ALA A 126 -39.47 -54.13 -5.00
CA ALA A 126 -38.86 -53.33 -3.94
C ALA A 126 -38.21 -54.23 -2.88
N ILE A 127 -38.87 -55.34 -2.50
CA ILE A 127 -38.35 -56.32 -1.53
C ILE A 127 -37.07 -56.96 -2.06
N ILE A 128 -37.08 -57.52 -3.27
CA ILE A 128 -35.90 -58.14 -3.91
C ILE A 128 -34.75 -57.12 -3.99
N ALA A 129 -35.02 -55.89 -4.41
CA ALA A 129 -34.02 -54.85 -4.51
C ALA A 129 -33.42 -54.46 -3.15
N LYS A 130 -34.27 -54.19 -2.14
CA LYS A 130 -33.84 -53.84 -0.79
C LYS A 130 -33.09 -54.98 -0.11
N VAL A 131 -33.54 -56.23 -0.21
CA VAL A 131 -32.84 -57.39 0.37
C VAL A 131 -31.48 -57.59 -0.29
N GLY A 132 -31.42 -57.61 -1.62
CA GLY A 132 -30.16 -57.77 -2.35
C GLY A 132 -29.14 -56.70 -1.97
N LYS A 133 -29.59 -55.44 -1.84
CA LYS A 133 -28.77 -54.33 -1.35
C LYS A 133 -28.37 -54.50 0.12
N ALA A 134 -29.29 -54.90 0.99
CA ALA A 134 -29.05 -55.06 2.41
C ALA A 134 -27.96 -56.11 2.69
N CYS A 135 -28.07 -57.30 2.07
CA CYS A 135 -27.15 -58.42 2.28
C CYS A 135 -25.95 -58.43 1.33
N GLY A 136 -25.94 -57.62 0.28
CA GLY A 136 -24.88 -57.67 -0.75
C GLY A 136 -24.97 -58.92 -1.62
N ILE A 137 -26.20 -59.30 -2.02
CA ILE A 137 -26.50 -60.38 -2.96
C ILE A 137 -27.18 -59.80 -4.19
N SER A 138 -26.76 -60.23 -5.38
CA SER A 138 -27.29 -59.73 -6.64
C SER A 138 -28.78 -60.01 -6.80
N GLN A 139 -29.56 -58.97 -7.13
CA GLN A 139 -30.98 -59.10 -7.45
C GLN A 139 -31.21 -60.09 -8.59
N LYS A 140 -30.27 -60.19 -9.54
CA LYS A 140 -30.28 -61.17 -10.62
C LYS A 140 -30.19 -62.62 -10.09
N VAL A 141 -29.35 -62.85 -9.09
CA VAL A 141 -29.24 -64.15 -8.39
C VAL A 141 -30.51 -64.45 -7.63
N LEU A 142 -31.06 -63.49 -6.88
CA LEU A 142 -32.33 -63.69 -6.14
C LEU A 142 -33.49 -64.05 -7.09
N LEU A 143 -33.60 -63.38 -8.25
CA LEU A 143 -34.60 -63.69 -9.27
C LEU A 143 -34.41 -65.11 -9.85
N VAL A 144 -33.19 -65.50 -10.18
CA VAL A 144 -32.88 -66.85 -10.67
C VAL A 144 -33.19 -67.92 -9.62
N MET A 145 -32.94 -67.64 -8.34
CA MET A 145 -33.26 -68.57 -7.25
C MET A 145 -34.78 -68.69 -7.05
N LEU A 146 -35.54 -67.59 -7.02
CA LEU A 146 -37.02 -67.63 -6.95
C LEU A 146 -37.65 -68.53 -8.04
N GLU A 147 -37.06 -68.53 -9.23
CA GLU A 147 -37.47 -69.40 -10.33
C GLU A 147 -36.98 -70.84 -10.18
N LYS A 148 -35.71 -71.04 -9.81
CA LYS A 148 -35.16 -72.38 -9.58
C LYS A 148 -35.89 -73.13 -8.46
N GLU A 149 -36.21 -72.46 -7.37
CA GLU A 149 -36.75 -73.11 -6.17
C GLU A 149 -38.27 -73.29 -6.22
N GLN A 150 -39.03 -72.36 -6.81
CA GLN A 150 -40.51 -72.36 -6.78
C GLN A 150 -41.18 -71.97 -8.12
N SER A 151 -40.41 -71.83 -9.21
CA SER A 151 -40.88 -71.36 -10.53
C SER A 151 -41.67 -70.03 -10.50
N LEU A 152 -41.42 -69.20 -9.48
CA LEU A 152 -42.32 -68.11 -9.09
C LEU A 152 -42.19 -66.85 -9.97
N VAL A 153 -41.13 -66.72 -10.76
CA VAL A 153 -40.87 -65.54 -11.60
C VAL A 153 -41.61 -65.65 -12.93
N GLY A 154 -41.64 -66.84 -13.52
CA GLY A 154 -42.41 -67.14 -14.74
C GLY A 154 -43.88 -67.47 -14.50
N ASP A 155 -44.29 -67.74 -13.26
CA ASP A 155 -45.64 -68.21 -12.96
C ASP A 155 -46.72 -67.14 -13.24
N THR A 156 -47.71 -67.57 -14.04
CA THR A 156 -48.87 -66.75 -14.42
C THR A 156 -50.07 -66.96 -13.49
N TRP A 157 -49.99 -67.86 -12.50
CA TRP A 157 -51.04 -68.15 -11.50
C TRP A 157 -50.50 -68.79 -10.19
N PRO A 158 -49.44 -68.24 -9.56
CA PRO A 158 -48.79 -68.88 -8.42
C PRO A 158 -49.71 -69.13 -7.22
N THR A 159 -49.36 -70.15 -6.44
CA THR A 159 -50.00 -70.53 -5.18
C THR A 159 -49.44 -69.76 -3.98
N VAL A 160 -50.20 -69.71 -2.89
CA VAL A 160 -49.77 -69.14 -1.60
C VAL A 160 -48.50 -69.82 -1.09
N ARG A 161 -48.41 -71.16 -1.20
CA ARG A 161 -47.22 -71.92 -0.80
C ARG A 161 -45.95 -71.46 -1.53
N GLN A 162 -46.02 -71.17 -2.84
CA GLN A 162 -44.84 -70.66 -3.57
C GLN A 162 -44.35 -69.32 -3.02
N PHE A 163 -45.21 -68.45 -2.47
CA PHE A 163 -44.75 -67.24 -1.78
C PHE A 163 -44.22 -67.54 -0.37
N ASP A 164 -44.85 -68.48 0.35
CA ASP A 164 -44.47 -68.81 1.73
C ASP A 164 -43.12 -69.52 1.83
N VAL A 165 -42.75 -70.30 0.82
CA VAL A 165 -41.47 -71.02 0.73
C VAL A 165 -40.67 -70.61 -0.52
N ALA A 166 -40.78 -69.34 -0.92
CA ALA A 166 -40.26 -68.77 -2.17
C ALA A 166 -38.79 -69.07 -2.51
N MET A 167 -37.95 -69.34 -1.50
CA MET A 167 -36.54 -69.69 -1.68
C MET A 167 -36.21 -71.10 -1.17
N GLY A 168 -37.19 -71.90 -0.72
CA GLY A 168 -36.92 -73.17 -0.03
C GLY A 168 -36.09 -73.05 1.26
N TYR A 169 -35.94 -71.84 1.82
CA TYR A 169 -35.14 -71.65 3.03
C TYR A 169 -35.84 -72.28 4.25
N ALA A 170 -35.09 -73.04 5.04
CA ALA A 170 -35.59 -73.80 6.20
C ALA A 170 -36.69 -74.82 5.85
N CYS A 171 -36.68 -75.35 4.62
CA CYS A 171 -37.51 -76.46 4.16
C CYS A 171 -36.63 -77.67 3.84
N PRO A 172 -36.47 -78.67 4.73
CA PRO A 172 -35.73 -79.89 4.41
C PRO A 172 -36.51 -80.76 3.42
N ASP A 173 -35.81 -81.33 2.43
CA ASP A 173 -36.39 -82.19 1.38
C ASP A 173 -37.09 -83.44 1.93
N SER A 174 -36.70 -83.90 3.13
CA SER A 174 -37.36 -85.00 3.84
C SER A 174 -37.33 -84.82 5.36
N GLY A 175 -38.50 -84.93 5.98
CA GLY A 175 -38.68 -85.10 7.42
C GLY A 175 -39.34 -86.45 7.74
N PRO A 176 -39.68 -86.72 9.01
CA PRO A 176 -40.42 -87.92 9.39
C PRO A 176 -41.66 -88.13 8.51
N ASN A 177 -41.94 -89.37 8.12
CA ASN A 177 -43.03 -89.76 7.22
C ASN A 177 -43.03 -89.04 5.85
N ASN A 178 -41.86 -88.70 5.30
CA ASN A 178 -41.69 -87.94 4.04
C ASN A 178 -42.40 -86.58 4.03
N SER A 179 -42.68 -86.00 5.21
CA SER A 179 -43.20 -84.65 5.32
C SER A 179 -42.06 -83.64 5.29
N ALA A 180 -41.97 -82.84 4.21
CA ALA A 180 -41.05 -81.71 4.11
C ALA A 180 -41.55 -80.57 5.03
N ASN A 181 -41.19 -80.67 6.31
CA ASN A 181 -41.65 -79.76 7.36
C ASN A 181 -40.79 -78.48 7.38
N CYS A 182 -41.21 -77.50 6.58
CA CYS A 182 -40.67 -76.15 6.63
C CYS A 182 -40.88 -75.51 8.01
N ASP A 183 -39.89 -74.78 8.51
CA ASP A 183 -40.02 -74.00 9.74
C ASP A 183 -41.09 -72.89 9.56
N PRO A 184 -42.22 -72.94 10.30
CA PRO A 184 -43.30 -71.95 10.15
C PRO A 184 -42.87 -70.54 10.56
N THR A 185 -41.77 -70.38 11.30
CA THR A 185 -41.22 -69.07 11.66
C THR A 185 -40.37 -68.44 10.55
N GLN A 186 -40.07 -69.19 9.48
CA GLN A 186 -39.33 -68.71 8.30
C GLN A 186 -40.21 -68.53 7.05
N THR A 187 -41.53 -68.68 7.14
CA THR A 187 -42.44 -68.55 6.00
C THR A 187 -42.72 -67.10 5.59
N GLY A 188 -43.14 -66.94 4.34
CA GLY A 188 -43.59 -65.68 3.75
C GLY A 188 -42.52 -65.01 2.89
N PHE A 189 -42.93 -64.41 1.77
CA PHE A 189 -42.04 -63.93 0.70
C PHE A 189 -40.89 -63.04 1.20
N TYR A 190 -41.19 -62.02 2.02
CA TYR A 190 -40.17 -61.15 2.61
C TYR A 190 -39.15 -61.91 3.48
N GLN A 191 -39.63 -62.83 4.32
CA GLN A 191 -38.79 -63.63 5.22
C GLN A 191 -37.89 -64.58 4.42
N GLN A 192 -38.46 -65.31 3.46
CA GLN A 192 -37.73 -66.22 2.57
C GLN A 192 -36.62 -65.52 1.79
N VAL A 193 -36.95 -64.41 1.10
CA VAL A 193 -35.97 -63.66 0.31
C VAL A 193 -34.87 -63.08 1.20
N TYR A 194 -35.20 -62.49 2.35
CA TYR A 194 -34.21 -61.98 3.31
C TYR A 194 -33.31 -63.08 3.88
N ARG A 195 -33.90 -64.19 4.33
CA ARG A 195 -33.16 -65.29 4.97
C ARG A 195 -32.26 -66.05 4.01
N ALA A 196 -32.71 -66.32 2.78
CA ALA A 196 -31.86 -66.91 1.76
C ALA A 196 -30.66 -66.00 1.42
N ALA A 197 -30.90 -64.70 1.21
CA ALA A 197 -29.82 -63.73 0.95
C ALA A 197 -28.82 -63.63 2.12
N TRP A 198 -29.31 -63.66 3.36
CA TRP A 198 -28.50 -63.72 4.57
C TRP A 198 -27.69 -65.03 4.65
N GLN A 199 -28.31 -66.17 4.36
CA GLN A 199 -27.67 -67.49 4.44
C GLN A 199 -26.51 -67.64 3.43
N LEU A 200 -26.67 -67.09 2.21
CA LEU A 200 -25.60 -67.03 1.21
C LEU A 200 -24.37 -66.23 1.67
N LYS A 201 -24.54 -65.31 2.62
CA LYS A 201 -23.45 -64.58 3.27
C LYS A 201 -22.84 -65.37 4.42
N VAL A 202 -23.66 -66.09 5.19
CA VAL A 202 -23.21 -67.00 6.26
C VAL A 202 -22.32 -68.12 5.71
N TYR A 203 -22.66 -68.73 4.57
CA TYR A 203 -21.80 -69.74 3.90
C TYR A 203 -20.39 -69.23 3.59
N LYS A 204 -20.26 -67.95 3.22
CA LYS A 204 -18.97 -67.30 2.95
C LYS A 204 -18.24 -66.91 4.25
N ALA A 205 -18.97 -66.62 5.32
CA ALA A 205 -18.40 -66.19 6.60
C ALA A 205 -17.90 -67.37 7.47
N PHE A 206 -18.58 -68.52 7.42
CA PHE A 206 -18.21 -69.73 8.18
C PHE A 206 -17.89 -70.89 7.25
N PRO A 207 -16.79 -70.81 6.47
CA PRO A 207 -16.46 -71.83 5.48
C PRO A 207 -16.18 -73.20 6.10
N ASN A 208 -15.83 -73.26 7.38
CA ASN A 208 -15.52 -74.51 8.06
C ASN A 208 -16.76 -75.35 8.39
N ASP A 209 -17.92 -74.70 8.53
CA ASP A 209 -19.17 -75.30 9.01
C ASP A 209 -19.99 -75.94 7.87
N TYR A 210 -19.51 -75.82 6.62
CA TYR A 210 -20.16 -76.35 5.42
C TYR A 210 -19.21 -77.20 4.56
N ASN A 211 -19.80 -78.10 3.77
CA ASN A 211 -19.08 -79.17 3.07
C ASN A 211 -18.13 -78.68 1.96
N TYR A 212 -18.48 -77.58 1.27
CA TYR A 212 -17.79 -77.11 0.07
C TYR A 212 -17.07 -75.79 0.30
N ARG A 213 -15.80 -75.68 -0.14
CA ARG A 213 -14.96 -74.48 0.05
C ARG A 213 -14.18 -74.17 -1.22
N PRO A 214 -13.94 -72.90 -1.55
CA PRO A 214 -13.16 -72.53 -2.73
C PRO A 214 -11.65 -72.78 -2.55
N SER A 215 -10.91 -72.54 -3.63
CA SER A 215 -9.46 -72.67 -3.75
C SER A 215 -8.90 -74.07 -3.49
N ARG A 216 -9.76 -75.10 -3.52
CA ARG A 216 -9.39 -76.52 -3.36
C ARG A 216 -10.26 -77.45 -4.21
N ASN A 217 -9.79 -78.67 -4.39
CA ASN A 217 -10.63 -79.78 -4.87
C ASN A 217 -11.67 -80.14 -3.81
N ASN A 218 -12.91 -80.33 -4.25
CA ASN A 218 -14.01 -80.83 -3.43
C ASN A 218 -14.64 -82.04 -4.14
N THR A 219 -14.99 -83.07 -3.36
CA THR A 219 -15.76 -84.23 -3.83
C THR A 219 -17.24 -83.88 -3.84
N ILE A 220 -17.85 -83.78 -5.03
CA ILE A 220 -19.27 -83.41 -5.21
C ILE A 220 -20.03 -84.57 -5.86
N GLN A 221 -21.17 -84.95 -5.29
CA GLN A 221 -22.06 -85.97 -5.85
C GLN A 221 -22.69 -85.50 -7.17
N TRP A 222 -22.93 -86.43 -8.09
CA TRP A 222 -23.69 -86.12 -9.32
C TRP A 222 -25.20 -86.05 -9.07
N HIS A 223 -25.70 -86.80 -8.08
CA HIS A 223 -27.12 -87.02 -7.81
C HIS A 223 -27.32 -87.42 -6.32
N PRO A 224 -28.50 -87.22 -5.69
CA PRO A 224 -28.79 -87.73 -4.34
C PRO A 224 -28.57 -89.23 -4.15
N ASN A 225 -28.78 -90.03 -5.21
CA ASN A 225 -28.43 -91.44 -5.22
C ASN A 225 -26.90 -91.61 -5.19
N ALA A 226 -26.36 -92.07 -4.07
CA ALA A 226 -24.92 -92.31 -3.90
C ALA A 226 -24.34 -93.29 -4.95
N GLY A 227 -25.15 -94.20 -5.50
CA GLY A 227 -24.75 -95.11 -6.58
C GLY A 227 -24.39 -94.42 -7.89
N CYS A 228 -24.80 -93.16 -8.08
CA CYS A 228 -24.37 -92.33 -9.22
C CYS A 228 -22.94 -91.78 -9.07
N GLY A 229 -22.29 -91.98 -7.92
CA GLY A 229 -20.92 -91.57 -7.68
C GLY A 229 -20.70 -90.07 -7.49
N THR A 230 -19.43 -89.68 -7.59
CA THR A 230 -18.96 -88.31 -7.31
C THR A 230 -17.98 -87.82 -8.37
N SER A 231 -17.59 -86.55 -8.27
CA SER A 231 -16.52 -85.97 -9.07
C SER A 231 -15.66 -85.02 -8.24
N GLN A 232 -14.41 -84.87 -8.65
CA GLN A 232 -13.53 -83.81 -8.14
C GLN A 232 -13.82 -82.51 -8.88
N VAL A 233 -14.05 -81.44 -8.13
CA VAL A 233 -14.24 -80.08 -8.64
C VAL A 233 -13.32 -79.13 -7.88
N TYR A 234 -12.38 -78.50 -8.59
CA TYR A 234 -11.67 -77.35 -8.06
C TYR A 234 -12.62 -76.15 -8.04
N ILE A 235 -13.18 -75.83 -6.87
CA ILE A 235 -14.09 -74.68 -6.74
C ILE A 235 -13.23 -73.42 -6.70
N GLN A 236 -13.41 -72.52 -7.66
CA GLN A 236 -12.56 -71.34 -7.83
C GLN A 236 -12.97 -70.17 -6.91
N ASN A 237 -14.24 -70.07 -6.52
CA ASN A 237 -14.79 -68.89 -5.83
C ASN A 237 -15.93 -69.21 -4.85
N TRP A 238 -16.25 -68.23 -3.99
CA TRP A 238 -17.22 -68.36 -2.91
C TRP A 238 -18.66 -68.49 -3.41
N ALA A 239 -18.99 -67.84 -4.52
CA ALA A 239 -20.31 -67.91 -5.13
C ALA A 239 -20.63 -69.34 -5.60
N THR A 240 -19.66 -69.99 -6.25
CA THR A 240 -19.78 -71.40 -6.67
C THR A 240 -19.84 -72.33 -5.47
N ALA A 241 -19.03 -72.09 -4.41
CA ALA A 241 -19.14 -72.84 -3.15
C ALA A 241 -20.54 -72.70 -2.53
N ALA A 242 -21.07 -71.47 -2.44
CA ALA A 242 -22.39 -71.18 -1.89
C ALA A 242 -23.51 -71.87 -2.69
N LEU A 243 -23.43 -71.92 -4.02
CA LEU A 243 -24.38 -72.65 -4.86
C LEU A 243 -24.36 -74.16 -4.61
N TYR A 244 -23.18 -74.78 -4.45
CA TYR A 244 -23.11 -76.19 -4.06
C TYR A 244 -23.57 -76.44 -2.63
N ILE A 245 -23.37 -75.50 -1.68
CA ILE A 245 -23.92 -75.65 -0.33
C ILE A 245 -25.46 -75.56 -0.36
N TYR A 246 -26.01 -74.69 -1.21
CA TYR A 246 -27.45 -74.52 -1.38
C TYR A 246 -28.12 -75.64 -2.19
N THR A 247 -27.37 -76.30 -3.07
CA THR A 247 -27.87 -77.34 -3.97
C THR A 247 -26.74 -78.34 -4.27
N PRO A 248 -26.61 -79.41 -3.47
CA PRO A 248 -25.37 -80.18 -3.30
C PRO A 248 -25.06 -81.21 -4.39
N TYR A 249 -25.40 -80.90 -5.65
CA TYR A 249 -25.17 -81.79 -6.79
C TYR A 249 -24.56 -81.07 -7.99
N ARG A 250 -23.59 -81.73 -8.62
CA ARG A 250 -23.02 -81.30 -9.90
C ARG A 250 -23.84 -81.92 -11.03
N PRO A 251 -24.28 -81.15 -12.05
CA PRO A 251 -24.90 -81.73 -13.23
C PRO A 251 -23.88 -82.59 -13.99
N ASN A 252 -24.25 -83.83 -14.31
CA ASN A 252 -23.45 -84.71 -15.14
C ASN A 252 -23.52 -84.32 -16.62
N GLN A 253 -22.74 -85.00 -17.48
CA GLN A 253 -22.69 -84.63 -18.90
C GLN A 253 -24.03 -84.85 -19.61
N ALA A 254 -24.83 -85.84 -19.21
CA ALA A 254 -26.18 -86.03 -19.74
C ALA A 254 -27.10 -84.84 -19.41
N ALA A 255 -27.09 -84.37 -18.15
CA ALA A 255 -27.83 -83.19 -17.73
C ALA A 255 -27.42 -81.92 -18.51
N LEU A 256 -26.12 -81.72 -18.76
CA LEU A 256 -25.60 -80.59 -19.54
C LEU A 256 -25.95 -80.70 -21.03
N ASN A 257 -25.86 -81.90 -21.62
CA ASN A 257 -26.23 -82.14 -23.01
C ASN A 257 -27.73 -81.92 -23.26
N ALA A 258 -28.59 -82.24 -22.28
CA ALA A 258 -30.03 -82.08 -22.38
C ALA A 258 -30.53 -80.63 -22.35
N GLY A 259 -29.68 -79.64 -22.05
CA GLY A 259 -30.07 -78.22 -22.06
C GLY A 259 -31.10 -77.89 -20.98
N TRP A 260 -32.36 -77.73 -21.39
CA TRP A 260 -33.54 -77.60 -20.51
C TRP A 260 -34.24 -78.94 -20.22
N GLY A 261 -34.04 -79.96 -21.06
CA GLY A 261 -34.71 -81.26 -20.96
C GLY A 261 -34.15 -82.17 -19.86
N THR A 262 -34.66 -83.39 -19.83
CA THR A 262 -34.27 -84.47 -18.90
C THR A 262 -33.03 -85.20 -19.42
N GLY A 263 -32.09 -85.51 -18.53
CA GLY A 263 -30.93 -86.37 -18.80
C GLY A 263 -31.18 -87.83 -18.40
N ASP A 264 -30.12 -88.50 -17.95
CA ASP A 264 -30.16 -89.87 -17.43
C ASP A 264 -30.60 -89.97 -15.95
N ALA A 265 -30.67 -91.19 -15.41
CA ALA A 265 -31.05 -91.46 -14.02
C ALA A 265 -30.05 -90.93 -12.95
N CYS A 266 -28.92 -90.37 -13.37
CA CYS A 266 -27.92 -89.74 -12.50
C CYS A 266 -27.76 -88.23 -12.76
N SER A 267 -28.71 -87.64 -13.49
CA SER A 267 -28.72 -86.23 -13.85
C SER A 267 -29.34 -85.38 -12.75
N SER A 268 -28.59 -84.43 -12.21
CA SER A 268 -29.10 -83.36 -11.36
C SER A 268 -29.20 -82.03 -12.10
N TYR A 269 -30.24 -81.25 -11.82
CA TYR A 269 -30.59 -80.08 -12.65
C TYR A 269 -30.41 -78.73 -11.96
N GLY A 270 -30.29 -78.68 -10.63
CA GLY A 270 -30.38 -77.41 -9.89
C GLY A 270 -29.32 -76.37 -10.30
N ASN A 271 -28.03 -76.73 -10.24
CA ASN A 271 -26.94 -75.84 -10.64
C ASN A 271 -26.90 -75.58 -12.17
N ARG A 272 -27.37 -76.53 -12.98
CA ARG A 272 -27.58 -76.35 -14.43
C ARG A 272 -28.63 -75.29 -14.72
N ASN A 273 -29.80 -75.42 -14.09
CA ASN A 273 -30.94 -74.53 -14.29
C ASN A 273 -30.62 -73.12 -13.78
N PHE A 274 -29.91 -72.99 -12.65
CA PHE A 274 -29.37 -71.70 -12.19
C PHE A 274 -28.55 -71.02 -13.30
N TYR A 275 -27.57 -71.72 -13.88
CA TYR A 275 -26.72 -71.19 -14.94
C TYR A 275 -27.55 -70.82 -16.18
N ASN A 276 -28.47 -71.68 -16.62
CA ASN A 276 -29.31 -71.43 -17.79
C ASN A 276 -30.22 -70.21 -17.61
N PHE A 277 -30.96 -70.12 -16.50
CA PHE A 277 -31.81 -68.96 -16.21
C PHE A 277 -30.98 -67.67 -16.14
N PHE A 278 -29.85 -67.67 -15.44
CA PHE A 278 -28.98 -66.49 -15.36
C PHE A 278 -28.48 -66.07 -16.74
N LYS A 279 -28.02 -67.04 -17.55
CA LYS A 279 -27.50 -66.78 -18.90
C LYS A 279 -28.57 -66.23 -19.83
N THR A 280 -29.76 -66.82 -19.83
CA THR A 280 -30.90 -66.41 -20.67
C THR A 280 -31.43 -65.03 -20.28
N TRP A 281 -31.49 -64.71 -18.98
CA TRP A 281 -32.11 -63.47 -18.50
C TRP A 281 -31.14 -62.29 -18.41
N PHE A 282 -29.87 -62.54 -18.11
CA PHE A 282 -28.93 -61.51 -17.70
C PHE A 282 -27.57 -61.55 -18.39
N GLY A 283 -27.36 -62.49 -19.32
CA GLY A 283 -26.09 -62.69 -20.02
C GLY A 283 -25.06 -63.44 -19.18
N SER A 284 -23.78 -63.21 -19.47
CA SER A 284 -22.66 -63.95 -18.85
C SER A 284 -22.73 -63.99 -17.31
N THR A 285 -22.45 -65.17 -16.73
CA THR A 285 -22.21 -65.34 -15.28
C THR A 285 -20.81 -64.84 -14.86
N GLN A 286 -20.00 -64.39 -15.82
CA GLN A 286 -18.64 -63.89 -15.66
C GLN A 286 -18.55 -62.43 -16.15
N LEU A 287 -17.65 -61.63 -15.55
CA LEU A 287 -17.30 -60.31 -16.10
C LEU A 287 -16.25 -60.45 -17.21
N PRO A 288 -16.22 -59.56 -18.21
CA PRO A 288 -15.20 -59.57 -19.27
C PRO A 288 -13.78 -59.28 -18.75
N TYR A 289 -13.67 -58.63 -17.59
CA TYR A 289 -12.43 -58.42 -16.85
C TYR A 289 -12.69 -58.68 -15.37
N SER A 290 -11.74 -59.35 -14.70
CA SER A 290 -11.80 -59.57 -13.27
C SER A 290 -11.72 -58.25 -12.50
N VAL A 291 -12.37 -58.21 -11.33
CA VAL A 291 -12.33 -57.08 -10.39
C VAL A 291 -12.08 -57.68 -9.01
N ASP A 292 -11.02 -57.26 -8.34
CA ASP A 292 -10.52 -57.84 -7.09
C ASP A 292 -10.11 -56.75 -6.08
N GLY A 293 -9.65 -57.16 -4.89
CA GLY A 293 -9.07 -56.27 -3.88
C GLY A 293 -10.00 -55.15 -3.41
N GLY A 294 -9.43 -53.99 -3.10
CA GLY A 294 -10.16 -52.78 -2.76
C GLY A 294 -10.88 -52.15 -3.95
N ILE A 295 -10.40 -52.37 -5.19
CA ILE A 295 -11.12 -51.96 -6.41
C ILE A 295 -12.51 -52.64 -6.46
N LEU A 296 -12.61 -53.93 -6.14
CA LEU A 296 -13.90 -54.65 -6.06
C LEU A 296 -14.83 -54.04 -5.03
N SER A 297 -14.33 -53.79 -3.82
CA SER A 297 -15.12 -53.18 -2.73
C SER A 297 -15.63 -51.78 -3.11
N TYR A 298 -14.77 -50.95 -3.71
CA TYR A 298 -15.15 -49.62 -4.18
C TYR A 298 -16.13 -49.68 -5.34
N TRP A 299 -15.89 -50.56 -6.32
CA TRP A 299 -16.78 -50.76 -7.46
C TRP A 299 -18.16 -51.23 -7.02
N GLN A 300 -18.28 -52.22 -6.13
CA GLN A 300 -19.57 -52.69 -5.61
C GLN A 300 -20.38 -51.58 -4.94
N ALA A 301 -19.72 -50.67 -4.21
CA ALA A 301 -20.36 -49.49 -3.61
C ALA A 301 -20.74 -48.40 -4.63
N ASN A 302 -20.08 -48.33 -5.80
CA ASN A 302 -20.17 -47.23 -6.76
C ASN A 302 -20.63 -47.64 -8.18
N ASN A 303 -21.01 -48.91 -8.39
CA ASN A 303 -21.33 -49.49 -9.71
C ASN A 303 -22.43 -48.72 -10.46
N GLY A 304 -23.35 -48.06 -9.74
CA GLY A 304 -24.40 -47.24 -10.34
C GLY A 304 -23.91 -46.10 -11.24
N TRP A 305 -22.69 -45.58 -11.01
CA TRP A 305 -22.07 -44.58 -11.89
C TRP A 305 -20.80 -45.11 -12.60
N LEU A 306 -20.10 -46.09 -12.02
CA LEU A 306 -18.92 -46.71 -12.67
C LEU A 306 -19.29 -47.60 -13.86
N GLY A 307 -20.39 -48.36 -13.76
CA GLY A 307 -20.74 -49.40 -14.74
C GLY A 307 -19.75 -50.57 -14.77
N ALA A 308 -19.82 -51.40 -15.81
CA ALA A 308 -18.96 -52.58 -15.96
C ALA A 308 -17.47 -52.24 -16.17
N PRO A 309 -16.53 -53.11 -15.78
CA PRO A 309 -15.10 -52.95 -16.09
C PRO A 309 -14.86 -53.06 -17.60
N THR A 310 -13.98 -52.22 -18.13
CA THR A 310 -13.63 -52.16 -19.57
C THR A 310 -12.17 -52.51 -19.85
N ALA A 311 -11.38 -52.83 -18.82
CA ALA A 311 -10.00 -53.31 -18.94
C ALA A 311 -9.63 -54.13 -17.70
N ALA A 312 -8.55 -54.92 -17.80
CA ALA A 312 -7.91 -55.55 -16.64
C ALA A 312 -7.26 -54.49 -15.71
N PRO A 313 -7.06 -54.80 -14.41
CA PRO A 313 -6.30 -53.92 -13.53
C PRO A 313 -4.85 -53.74 -14.00
N VAL A 314 -4.39 -52.49 -14.07
CA VAL A 314 -3.01 -52.11 -14.42
C VAL A 314 -2.26 -51.71 -13.16
N SER A 315 -1.21 -52.46 -12.81
CA SER A 315 -0.29 -52.12 -11.72
C SER A 315 0.74 -51.09 -12.16
N SER A 316 1.16 -50.21 -11.25
CA SER A 316 2.26 -49.26 -11.45
C SER A 316 3.12 -49.16 -10.18
N THR A 317 4.42 -48.97 -10.37
CA THR A 317 5.41 -48.76 -9.29
C THR A 317 5.64 -47.29 -8.95
N ALA A 318 5.13 -46.36 -9.77
CA ALA A 318 5.36 -44.93 -9.59
C ALA A 318 4.80 -44.43 -8.24
N ASN A 319 5.50 -43.48 -7.61
CA ASN A 319 5.09 -42.81 -6.36
C ASN A 319 4.63 -43.79 -5.24
N GLY A 320 5.42 -44.83 -4.98
CA GLY A 320 5.12 -45.88 -3.99
C GLY A 320 4.26 -47.04 -4.52
N GLY A 321 3.59 -46.81 -5.65
CA GLY A 321 2.87 -47.82 -6.42
C GLY A 321 1.45 -48.13 -5.96
N GLY A 322 0.76 -48.89 -6.81
CA GLY A 322 -0.66 -49.21 -6.68
C GLY A 322 -1.17 -49.90 -7.95
N ARG A 323 -2.49 -50.03 -8.07
CA ARG A 323 -3.18 -50.52 -9.27
C ARG A 323 -4.34 -49.61 -9.63
N SER A 324 -4.72 -49.62 -10.90
CA SER A 324 -5.90 -48.88 -11.39
C SER A 324 -6.68 -49.72 -12.40
N GLN A 325 -8.00 -49.57 -12.43
CA GLN A 325 -8.86 -50.29 -13.37
C GLN A 325 -9.86 -49.34 -14.02
N GLN A 326 -10.06 -49.52 -15.33
CA GLN A 326 -11.03 -48.75 -16.11
C GLN A 326 -12.41 -49.40 -16.08
N PHE A 327 -13.43 -48.56 -15.92
CA PHE A 327 -14.84 -48.90 -15.99
C PHE A 327 -15.53 -47.98 -17.00
N ALA A 328 -16.75 -48.31 -17.41
CA ALA A 328 -17.48 -47.56 -18.43
C ALA A 328 -17.57 -46.04 -18.11
N GLY A 329 -17.91 -45.70 -16.87
CA GLY A 329 -18.08 -44.31 -16.40
C GLY A 329 -16.83 -43.65 -15.79
N GLY A 330 -15.74 -44.39 -15.51
CA GLY A 330 -14.64 -43.87 -14.70
C GLY A 330 -13.41 -44.76 -14.60
N ILE A 331 -12.43 -44.31 -13.81
CA ILE A 331 -11.27 -45.12 -13.41
C ILE A 331 -11.26 -45.18 -11.88
N VAL A 332 -11.02 -46.38 -11.34
CA VAL A 332 -10.76 -46.59 -9.90
C VAL A 332 -9.25 -46.78 -9.72
N TYR A 333 -8.68 -46.06 -8.76
CA TYR A 333 -7.28 -46.13 -8.36
C TYR A 333 -7.21 -46.72 -6.95
N GLU A 334 -6.36 -47.73 -6.75
CA GLU A 334 -6.06 -48.33 -5.46
C GLU A 334 -4.55 -48.17 -5.20
N PRO A 335 -4.13 -47.15 -4.42
CA PRO A 335 -2.75 -47.00 -4.02
C PRO A 335 -2.34 -48.08 -3.00
N LYS A 336 -1.05 -48.39 -2.88
CA LYS A 336 -0.53 -49.18 -1.75
C LYS A 336 -0.69 -48.47 -0.40
N SER A 337 -0.72 -47.14 -0.41
CA SER A 337 -0.98 -46.31 0.77
C SER A 337 -2.25 -45.49 0.55
N GLY A 338 -3.31 -45.77 1.29
CA GLY A 338 -4.60 -45.06 1.20
C GLY A 338 -5.78 -45.98 0.91
N GLN A 339 -6.91 -45.39 0.57
CA GLN A 339 -8.15 -46.09 0.22
C GLN A 339 -8.39 -46.03 -1.30
N PRO A 340 -9.02 -47.05 -1.90
CA PRO A 340 -9.43 -47.01 -3.29
C PRO A 340 -10.36 -45.81 -3.58
N ALA A 341 -10.13 -45.15 -4.70
CA ALA A 341 -10.78 -43.90 -5.05
C ALA A 341 -11.07 -43.82 -6.56
N GLY A 342 -12.32 -43.49 -6.91
CA GLY A 342 -12.77 -43.38 -8.29
C GLY A 342 -12.90 -41.95 -8.77
N MET A 343 -12.73 -41.74 -10.08
CA MET A 343 -13.03 -40.49 -10.77
C MET A 343 -13.88 -40.79 -12.02
N THR A 344 -14.92 -39.99 -12.26
CA THR A 344 -15.69 -40.06 -13.52
C THR A 344 -14.87 -39.49 -14.67
N ARG A 345 -14.94 -40.13 -15.85
CA ARG A 345 -14.21 -39.69 -17.06
C ARG A 345 -14.56 -38.25 -17.49
N THR A 346 -15.73 -37.76 -17.10
CA THR A 346 -16.24 -36.40 -17.40
C THR A 346 -15.93 -35.35 -16.32
N SER A 347 -15.33 -35.73 -15.19
CA SER A 347 -15.00 -34.75 -14.14
C SER A 347 -13.84 -33.82 -14.57
N PRO A 348 -13.92 -32.50 -14.30
CA PRO A 348 -12.78 -31.61 -14.41
C PRO A 348 -11.56 -32.11 -13.63
N LEU A 349 -11.81 -32.71 -12.45
CA LEU A 349 -10.78 -33.35 -11.63
C LEU A 349 -10.00 -34.45 -12.37
N PHE A 350 -10.68 -35.34 -13.09
CA PHE A 350 -10.04 -36.40 -13.88
C PHE A 350 -9.17 -35.83 -15.01
N ILE A 351 -9.69 -34.84 -15.74
CA ILE A 351 -8.96 -34.17 -16.83
C ILE A 351 -7.71 -33.48 -16.30
N ALA A 352 -7.84 -32.72 -15.20
CA ALA A 352 -6.73 -32.02 -14.57
C ALA A 352 -5.68 -33.00 -14.00
N TYR A 353 -6.10 -34.12 -13.42
CA TYR A 353 -5.20 -35.17 -12.93
C TYR A 353 -4.45 -35.87 -14.07
N GLY A 354 -5.12 -36.13 -15.20
CA GLY A 354 -4.48 -36.63 -16.43
C GLY A 354 -3.39 -35.68 -16.92
N ASN A 355 -3.72 -34.38 -17.03
CA ASN A 355 -2.78 -33.33 -17.41
C ASN A 355 -1.61 -33.17 -16.41
N ALA A 356 -1.83 -33.50 -15.13
CA ALA A 356 -0.78 -33.50 -14.10
C ALA A 356 0.17 -34.72 -14.16
N GLY A 357 -0.09 -35.69 -15.05
CA GLY A 357 0.68 -36.93 -15.25
C GLY A 357 0.07 -38.18 -14.59
N GLY A 358 -1.15 -38.10 -14.05
CA GLY A 358 -1.81 -39.22 -13.36
C GLY A 358 -1.00 -39.74 -12.16
N PRO A 359 -1.01 -41.06 -11.87
CA PRO A 359 -0.32 -41.63 -10.71
C PRO A 359 1.20 -41.44 -10.69
N ALA A 360 1.83 -41.31 -11.86
CA ALA A 360 3.26 -41.00 -11.98
C ALA A 360 3.54 -39.47 -11.97
N GLY A 361 2.49 -38.67 -11.99
CA GLY A 361 2.53 -37.22 -12.10
C GLY A 361 2.81 -36.49 -10.79
N SER A 362 2.80 -35.15 -10.89
CA SER A 362 3.13 -34.24 -9.78
C SER A 362 2.19 -34.33 -8.57
N TRP A 363 0.99 -34.87 -8.73
CA TRP A 363 0.01 -35.03 -7.65
C TRP A 363 0.19 -36.36 -6.89
N GLY A 364 0.85 -37.35 -7.50
CA GLY A 364 0.91 -38.72 -7.01
C GLY A 364 -0.46 -39.42 -7.02
N TRP A 365 -0.58 -40.53 -6.29
CA TRP A 365 -1.84 -41.28 -6.21
C TRP A 365 -2.93 -40.53 -5.43
N PRO A 366 -4.22 -40.71 -5.79
CA PRO A 366 -5.32 -40.37 -4.90
C PRO A 366 -5.32 -41.30 -3.68
N LEU A 367 -5.51 -40.72 -2.50
CA LEU A 367 -5.48 -41.42 -1.20
C LEU A 367 -6.87 -41.68 -0.60
N SER A 368 -7.88 -40.95 -1.07
CA SER A 368 -9.28 -41.11 -0.65
C SER A 368 -10.24 -40.75 -1.78
N PRO A 369 -11.50 -41.21 -1.73
CA PRO A 369 -12.56 -40.70 -2.58
C PRO A 369 -12.73 -39.18 -2.45
N GLY A 370 -13.25 -38.54 -3.50
CA GLY A 370 -13.62 -37.13 -3.48
C GLY A 370 -14.84 -36.87 -2.60
N VAL A 371 -14.77 -35.84 -1.75
CA VAL A 371 -15.85 -35.41 -0.85
C VAL A 371 -16.49 -34.14 -1.41
N ASN A 372 -17.78 -34.21 -1.69
CA ASN A 372 -18.58 -33.05 -2.09
C ASN A 372 -18.87 -32.14 -0.88
N GLN A 373 -18.64 -30.85 -1.04
CA GLN A 373 -18.70 -29.84 0.02
C GLN A 373 -20.03 -29.08 -0.01
N GLY A 374 -21.11 -29.85 0.18
CA GLY A 374 -22.49 -29.38 0.28
C GLY A 374 -23.08 -28.81 -1.02
N GLY A 375 -24.14 -28.01 -0.91
CA GLY A 375 -24.90 -27.49 -2.05
C GLY A 375 -24.11 -26.63 -3.06
N SER A 376 -22.85 -26.27 -2.75
CA SER A 376 -21.95 -25.56 -3.66
C SER A 376 -21.56 -26.39 -4.90
N GLY A 377 -21.56 -27.73 -4.78
CA GLY A 377 -21.01 -28.62 -5.80
C GLY A 377 -19.49 -28.57 -5.94
N ASN A 378 -18.78 -27.94 -5.00
CA ASN A 378 -17.33 -28.03 -4.91
C ASN A 378 -16.92 -29.41 -4.39
N THR A 379 -15.78 -29.92 -4.86
CA THR A 379 -15.25 -31.23 -4.43
C THR A 379 -13.81 -31.07 -3.96
N VAL A 380 -13.44 -31.79 -2.90
CA VAL A 380 -12.03 -31.98 -2.49
C VAL A 380 -11.67 -33.45 -2.49
N MET A 381 -10.51 -33.78 -3.02
CA MET A 381 -9.99 -35.14 -3.06
C MET A 381 -8.54 -35.15 -2.58
N ARG A 382 -8.19 -36.15 -1.77
CA ARG A 382 -6.86 -36.28 -1.19
C ARG A 382 -5.92 -36.98 -2.15
N PHE A 383 -4.73 -36.43 -2.34
CA PHE A 383 -3.63 -37.01 -3.12
C PHE A 383 -2.35 -37.04 -2.28
N GLN A 384 -1.33 -37.78 -2.72
CA GLN A 384 -0.04 -37.84 -2.02
C GLN A 384 0.62 -36.46 -1.87
N SER A 385 0.57 -35.61 -2.90
CA SER A 385 1.20 -34.28 -2.86
C SER A 385 0.36 -33.19 -2.17
N GLY A 386 -0.87 -33.47 -1.72
CA GLY A 386 -1.75 -32.47 -1.11
C GLY A 386 -3.24 -32.78 -1.22
N SER A 387 -4.08 -31.74 -1.15
CA SER A 387 -5.53 -31.84 -1.41
C SER A 387 -5.85 -31.12 -2.71
N VAL A 388 -6.48 -31.80 -3.66
CA VAL A 388 -6.92 -31.17 -4.90
C VAL A 388 -8.37 -30.71 -4.71
N VAL A 389 -8.61 -29.44 -5.04
CA VAL A 389 -9.89 -28.77 -4.94
C VAL A 389 -10.43 -28.48 -6.33
N GLU A 390 -11.61 -29.02 -6.62
CA GLU A 390 -12.48 -28.58 -7.71
C GLU A 390 -13.43 -27.50 -7.17
N ALA A 391 -13.19 -26.25 -7.56
CA ALA A 391 -14.06 -25.12 -7.28
C ALA A 391 -14.97 -24.88 -8.49
N LYS A 392 -16.27 -25.15 -8.32
CA LYS A 392 -17.27 -25.16 -9.40
C LYS A 392 -17.33 -23.79 -10.09
N GLY A 393 -17.13 -23.78 -11.41
CA GLY A 393 -17.08 -22.56 -12.22
C GLY A 393 -15.80 -21.73 -12.10
N VAL A 394 -14.77 -22.23 -11.39
CA VAL A 394 -13.48 -21.54 -11.21
C VAL A 394 -12.32 -22.38 -11.74
N GLY A 395 -12.24 -23.66 -11.38
CA GLY A 395 -11.19 -24.57 -11.85
C GLY A 395 -10.81 -25.65 -10.85
N VAL A 396 -9.77 -26.41 -11.20
CA VAL A 396 -9.20 -27.48 -10.36
C VAL A 396 -7.77 -27.09 -9.98
N PHE A 397 -7.48 -27.09 -8.68
CA PHE A 397 -6.20 -26.61 -8.15
C PHE A 397 -5.67 -27.56 -7.07
N LEU A 398 -4.37 -27.86 -7.12
CA LEU A 398 -3.69 -28.53 -6.01
C LEU A 398 -3.42 -27.51 -4.89
N ILE A 399 -3.84 -27.84 -3.67
CA ILE A 399 -3.33 -27.24 -2.43
C ILE A 399 -2.23 -28.17 -1.92
N PRO A 400 -0.93 -27.81 -2.03
CA PRO A 400 0.16 -28.68 -1.66
C PRO A 400 0.11 -29.06 -0.18
N GLU A 401 0.71 -30.20 0.17
CA GLU A 401 0.75 -30.71 1.55
C GLU A 401 1.23 -29.66 2.55
N ALA A 402 2.26 -28.91 2.18
CA ALA A 402 2.85 -27.84 2.99
C ALA A 402 1.92 -26.64 3.23
N LEU A 403 0.77 -26.52 2.56
CA LEU A 403 -0.27 -25.49 2.81
C LEU A 403 -1.60 -26.08 3.32
N ARG A 404 -1.83 -27.37 3.06
CA ARG A 404 -3.12 -28.07 3.26
C ARG A 404 -3.68 -27.92 4.68
N VAL A 405 -2.86 -28.18 5.70
CA VAL A 405 -3.32 -28.13 7.11
C VAL A 405 -3.80 -26.73 7.50
N ALA A 406 -3.10 -25.67 7.08
CA ALA A 406 -3.51 -24.29 7.36
C ALA A 406 -4.83 -23.94 6.63
N TRP A 407 -5.06 -24.48 5.43
CA TRP A 407 -6.33 -24.31 4.71
C TRP A 407 -7.49 -25.00 5.44
N GLU A 408 -7.30 -26.25 5.85
CA GLU A 408 -8.30 -27.02 6.62
C GLU A 408 -8.63 -26.34 7.95
N GLN A 409 -7.61 -25.93 8.72
CA GLN A 409 -7.78 -25.20 9.99
C GLN A 409 -8.45 -23.83 9.81
N SER A 410 -8.32 -23.20 8.64
CA SER A 410 -9.03 -21.95 8.32
C SER A 410 -10.52 -22.13 8.00
N GLY A 411 -11.02 -23.37 7.97
CA GLY A 411 -12.42 -23.73 7.65
C GLY A 411 -12.65 -24.16 6.19
N GLY A 412 -11.59 -24.41 5.42
CA GLY A 412 -11.68 -24.86 4.02
C GLY A 412 -12.48 -23.91 3.12
N PHE A 413 -13.39 -24.47 2.31
CA PHE A 413 -14.22 -23.71 1.35
C PHE A 413 -15.08 -22.62 1.98
N ASN A 414 -15.65 -22.89 3.15
CA ASN A 414 -16.50 -21.95 3.88
C ASN A 414 -15.69 -21.05 4.84
N GLY A 415 -14.39 -21.32 4.95
CA GLY A 415 -13.47 -20.68 5.87
C GLY A 415 -13.13 -19.22 5.58
N SER A 416 -12.19 -18.72 6.37
CA SER A 416 -11.69 -17.34 6.30
C SER A 416 -10.95 -17.05 5.00
N VAL A 417 -10.33 -18.05 4.36
CA VAL A 417 -9.63 -17.91 3.07
C VAL A 417 -10.46 -18.36 1.86
N GLY A 418 -11.36 -19.34 2.03
CA GLY A 418 -12.17 -19.91 0.96
C GLY A 418 -11.41 -20.86 0.02
N TYR A 419 -11.79 -20.91 -1.26
CA TYR A 419 -11.16 -21.79 -2.26
C TYR A 419 -9.97 -21.13 -2.99
N PRO A 420 -8.99 -21.92 -3.48
CA PRO A 420 -7.86 -21.41 -4.28
C PRO A 420 -8.33 -20.78 -5.60
N LEU A 421 -7.62 -19.74 -6.05
CA LEU A 421 -7.87 -19.08 -7.34
C LEU A 421 -6.85 -19.47 -8.42
N LYS A 422 -5.71 -20.04 -8.01
CA LYS A 422 -4.61 -20.49 -8.87
C LYS A 422 -3.78 -21.55 -8.16
N ASN A 423 -2.90 -22.24 -8.90
CA ASN A 423 -1.92 -23.14 -8.32
C ASN A 423 -0.91 -22.39 -7.45
N SER A 424 -0.33 -23.08 -6.46
CA SER A 424 0.73 -22.55 -5.61
C SER A 424 1.99 -22.20 -6.40
N ALA A 425 2.70 -21.16 -5.99
CA ALA A 425 4.01 -20.78 -6.52
C ALA A 425 5.08 -20.76 -5.42
N LYS A 426 6.36 -20.82 -5.79
CA LYS A 426 7.49 -20.55 -4.90
C LYS A 426 8.01 -19.13 -5.12
N SER A 427 8.38 -18.43 -4.04
CA SER A 427 9.09 -17.16 -4.09
C SER A 427 10.57 -17.37 -4.47
N PRO A 428 11.30 -16.29 -4.84
CA PRO A 428 12.75 -16.33 -4.93
C PRO A 428 13.46 -16.73 -3.63
N SER A 429 12.82 -16.50 -2.47
CA SER A 429 13.30 -16.93 -1.15
C SER A 429 12.95 -18.38 -0.78
N GLY A 430 12.37 -19.16 -1.72
CA GLY A 430 11.97 -20.55 -1.52
C GLY A 430 10.68 -20.76 -0.71
N ALA A 431 10.02 -19.68 -0.26
CA ALA A 431 8.72 -19.77 0.42
C ALA A 431 7.63 -20.21 -0.57
N LEU A 432 6.73 -21.08 -0.13
CA LEU A 432 5.59 -21.54 -0.92
C LEU A 432 4.38 -20.67 -0.61
N GLY A 433 3.61 -20.24 -1.62
CA GLY A 433 2.39 -19.46 -1.39
C GLY A 433 1.30 -19.75 -2.41
N GLN A 434 0.05 -19.59 -1.98
CA GLN A 434 -1.14 -19.77 -2.83
C GLN A 434 -2.22 -18.76 -2.47
N ASP A 435 -2.83 -18.16 -3.49
CA ASP A 435 -3.94 -17.22 -3.32
C ASP A 435 -5.29 -17.93 -3.37
N PHE A 436 -6.15 -17.55 -2.42
CA PHE A 436 -7.51 -18.02 -2.23
C PHE A 436 -8.47 -16.83 -2.37
N LYS A 437 -9.78 -17.12 -2.52
CA LYS A 437 -10.82 -16.10 -2.76
C LYS A 437 -10.77 -14.93 -1.76
N LYS A 438 -10.54 -15.22 -0.48
CA LYS A 438 -10.57 -14.24 0.63
C LYS A 438 -9.22 -14.03 1.31
N GLY A 439 -8.16 -14.73 0.90
CA GLY A 439 -6.87 -14.74 1.62
C GLY A 439 -5.70 -15.25 0.79
N THR A 440 -4.52 -15.29 1.41
CA THR A 440 -3.34 -15.99 0.90
C THR A 440 -2.82 -16.89 2.01
N ILE A 441 -2.43 -18.13 1.68
CA ILE A 441 -1.67 -18.99 2.59
C ILE A 441 -0.23 -19.02 2.10
N VAL A 442 0.70 -18.82 3.02
CA VAL A 442 2.15 -18.90 2.79
C VAL A 442 2.78 -19.92 3.74
N SER A 443 3.89 -20.52 3.34
CA SER A 443 4.66 -21.46 4.16
C SER A 443 6.15 -21.28 3.88
N THR A 444 6.95 -21.31 4.95
CA THR A 444 8.42 -21.28 4.88
C THR A 444 8.97 -22.33 5.85
N GLY A 445 10.24 -22.72 5.66
CA GLY A 445 10.92 -23.60 6.62
C GLY A 445 10.98 -23.03 8.05
N VAL A 446 10.87 -21.71 8.19
CA VAL A 446 10.73 -21.02 9.48
C VAL A 446 9.25 -20.70 9.72
N GLY A 447 8.66 -21.36 10.72
CA GLY A 447 7.30 -21.10 11.18
C GLY A 447 6.16 -21.79 10.42
N GLY A 448 6.42 -22.54 9.35
CA GLY A 448 5.41 -23.34 8.66
C GLY A 448 4.28 -22.53 8.00
N ALA A 449 3.18 -23.22 7.69
CA ALA A 449 2.06 -22.68 6.93
C ALA A 449 1.15 -21.77 7.76
N ARG A 450 0.73 -20.64 7.18
CA ARG A 450 -0.15 -19.67 7.83
C ARG A 450 -0.97 -18.87 6.82
N VAL A 451 -2.14 -18.44 7.26
CA VAL A 451 -2.94 -17.41 6.58
C VAL A 451 -2.24 -16.05 6.78
N VAL A 452 -2.09 -15.27 5.71
CA VAL A 452 -1.66 -13.87 5.79
C VAL A 452 -2.77 -13.04 6.44
N ASP A 453 -2.47 -12.32 7.52
CA ASP A 453 -3.48 -11.58 8.29
C ASP A 453 -4.22 -10.56 7.40
N ALA A 454 -5.56 -10.60 7.47
CA ALA A 454 -6.44 -9.81 6.61
C ALA A 454 -6.19 -8.29 6.68
N ARG A 455 -5.73 -7.76 7.82
CA ARG A 455 -5.40 -6.33 7.98
C ARG A 455 -4.20 -5.91 7.13
N PHE A 456 -3.26 -6.83 6.90
CA PHE A 456 -2.02 -6.57 6.16
C PHE A 456 -2.06 -7.08 4.72
N LEU A 457 -2.97 -7.99 4.37
CA LEU A 457 -3.02 -8.69 3.09
C LEU A 457 -2.99 -7.76 1.87
N ALA A 458 -3.78 -6.68 1.87
CA ALA A 458 -3.85 -5.73 0.76
C ALA A 458 -2.51 -4.97 0.59
N ALA A 459 -1.95 -4.45 1.69
CA ALA A 459 -0.67 -3.75 1.67
C ALA A 459 0.50 -4.68 1.31
N TRP A 460 0.50 -5.93 1.80
CA TRP A 460 1.52 -6.92 1.47
C TRP A 460 1.47 -7.31 -0.02
N ARG A 461 0.26 -7.48 -0.59
CA ARG A 461 0.08 -7.68 -2.04
C ARG A 461 0.56 -6.48 -2.87
N ALA A 462 0.29 -5.25 -2.43
CA ALA A 462 0.77 -4.03 -3.09
C ALA A 462 2.31 -3.91 -3.11
N LEU A 463 3.00 -4.55 -2.16
CA LEU A 463 4.47 -4.63 -2.10
C LEU A 463 5.06 -5.83 -2.88
N GLY A 464 4.25 -6.52 -3.69
CA GLY A 464 4.66 -7.68 -4.50
C GLY A 464 4.26 -9.04 -3.93
N GLY A 465 3.62 -9.09 -2.75
CA GLY A 465 3.11 -10.32 -2.14
C GLY A 465 4.18 -11.39 -1.97
N LEU A 466 3.96 -12.57 -2.55
CA LEU A 466 4.90 -13.69 -2.49
C LEU A 466 6.29 -13.35 -3.09
N SER A 467 6.34 -12.39 -4.02
CA SER A 467 7.58 -11.92 -4.67
C SER A 467 8.13 -10.64 -4.02
N ALA A 468 7.56 -10.17 -2.90
CA ALA A 468 8.05 -8.98 -2.20
C ALA A 468 9.48 -9.20 -1.70
N ALA A 469 10.34 -8.17 -1.81
CA ALA A 469 11.72 -8.23 -1.32
C ALA A 469 11.82 -8.45 0.21
N ALA A 470 10.77 -8.12 0.97
CA ALA A 470 10.67 -8.42 2.40
C ALA A 470 10.27 -9.88 2.71
N GLY A 471 9.95 -10.68 1.69
CA GLY A 471 9.46 -12.04 1.82
C GLY A 471 8.04 -12.15 2.37
N VAL A 472 7.72 -13.33 2.91
CA VAL A 472 6.39 -13.66 3.45
C VAL A 472 6.36 -13.52 4.98
N PRO A 473 5.16 -13.43 5.61
CA PRO A 473 5.04 -13.46 7.07
C PRO A 473 5.65 -14.69 7.76
N VAL A 474 6.30 -14.48 8.91
CA VAL A 474 6.93 -15.53 9.74
C VAL A 474 6.43 -15.56 11.19
N GLY A 475 5.75 -14.51 11.65
CA GLY A 475 5.06 -14.46 12.96
C GLY A 475 3.55 -14.25 12.82
N ALA A 476 2.84 -14.17 13.95
CA ALA A 476 1.54 -13.53 14.00
C ALA A 476 1.74 -12.00 14.15
N PRO A 477 0.74 -11.16 13.81
CA PRO A 477 0.83 -9.73 14.10
C PRO A 477 0.83 -9.47 15.61
N VAL A 478 1.69 -8.57 16.07
CA VAL A 478 1.88 -8.22 17.48
C VAL A 478 1.33 -6.82 17.72
N ALA A 479 0.36 -6.71 18.64
CA ALA A 479 -0.14 -5.41 19.07
C ALA A 479 0.90 -4.71 19.97
N SER A 480 0.98 -3.39 19.87
CA SER A 480 1.78 -2.56 20.79
C SER A 480 0.95 -1.37 21.23
N THR A 481 1.10 -0.95 22.49
CA THR A 481 0.48 0.25 23.07
C THR A 481 1.35 1.51 22.91
N ALA A 482 2.59 1.36 22.45
CA ALA A 482 3.54 2.46 22.33
C ALA A 482 3.02 3.57 21.40
N ASN A 483 3.27 4.83 21.77
CA ASN A 483 3.05 6.03 20.94
C ASN A 483 1.64 6.12 20.30
N GLY A 484 0.60 5.71 21.03
CA GLY A 484 -0.80 5.78 20.58
C GLY A 484 -1.39 4.44 20.12
N GLY A 485 -0.61 3.36 20.15
CA GLY A 485 -1.06 2.01 19.79
C GLY A 485 -0.82 1.64 18.33
N GLY A 486 -0.93 0.35 18.00
CA GLY A 486 -0.79 -0.14 16.62
C GLY A 486 -0.51 -1.63 16.55
N THR A 487 -0.12 -2.13 15.38
CA THR A 487 0.24 -3.55 15.18
C THR A 487 1.46 -3.69 14.27
N THR A 488 2.43 -4.52 14.65
CA THR A 488 3.55 -4.92 13.81
C THR A 488 3.31 -6.33 13.25
N TYR A 489 3.86 -6.66 12.08
CA TYR A 489 3.72 -7.97 11.46
C TYR A 489 5.07 -8.40 10.84
N PRO A 490 5.77 -9.38 11.45
CA PRO A 490 7.11 -9.76 11.02
C PRO A 490 7.10 -10.62 9.75
N LEU A 491 7.92 -10.22 8.79
CA LEU A 491 8.20 -10.92 7.53
C LEU A 491 9.62 -11.51 7.55
N GLN A 492 9.95 -12.38 6.59
CA GLN A 492 11.29 -13.00 6.49
C GLN A 492 12.46 -11.99 6.53
N PHE A 493 12.32 -10.83 5.86
CA PHE A 493 13.40 -9.85 5.70
C PHE A 493 13.00 -8.42 6.10
N GLY A 494 11.90 -8.25 6.82
CA GLY A 494 11.40 -6.95 7.25
C GLY A 494 10.21 -7.05 8.21
N THR A 495 9.61 -5.91 8.51
CA THR A 495 8.41 -5.82 9.36
C THR A 495 7.43 -4.87 8.70
N MET A 496 6.17 -5.28 8.63
CA MET A 496 5.07 -4.36 8.30
C MET A 496 4.51 -3.74 9.58
N TYR A 497 4.10 -2.48 9.50
CA TYR A 497 3.60 -1.69 10.61
C TYR A 497 2.24 -1.12 10.20
N LEU A 498 1.22 -1.39 11.00
CA LEU A 498 -0.08 -0.71 10.94
C LEU A 498 -0.08 0.33 12.07
N SER A 499 0.09 1.60 11.68
CA SER A 499 0.15 2.73 12.61
C SER A 499 -1.24 3.03 13.22
N PRO A 500 -1.34 3.80 14.32
CA PRO A 500 -2.64 4.13 14.91
C PRO A 500 -3.51 5.00 13.99
N GLY A 501 -2.91 5.68 13.02
CA GLY A 501 -3.62 6.41 11.95
C GLY A 501 -4.07 5.53 10.77
N GLY A 502 -3.88 4.20 10.83
CA GLY A 502 -4.27 3.26 9.79
C GLY A 502 -3.26 3.08 8.64
N SER A 503 -2.12 3.79 8.63
CA SER A 503 -1.10 3.62 7.60
C SER A 503 -0.42 2.25 7.72
N SER A 504 -0.44 1.47 6.63
CA SER A 504 0.35 0.23 6.50
C SER A 504 1.67 0.50 5.79
N THR A 505 2.79 0.31 6.48
CA THR A 505 4.15 0.62 5.99
C THR A 505 5.07 -0.60 6.13
N LEU A 506 5.99 -0.81 5.18
CA LEU A 506 7.07 -1.79 5.29
C LEU A 506 8.39 -1.10 5.64
N VAL A 507 9.12 -1.63 6.63
CA VAL A 507 10.52 -1.30 6.90
C VAL A 507 11.35 -2.59 6.88
N ALA A 508 12.46 -2.60 6.14
CA ALA A 508 13.22 -3.81 5.82
C ALA A 508 14.75 -3.60 5.87
N GLY A 509 15.50 -4.71 5.80
CA GLY A 509 16.96 -4.69 5.68
C GLY A 509 17.70 -3.93 6.79
N ARG A 510 18.87 -3.36 6.45
CA ARG A 510 19.73 -2.60 7.40
C ARG A 510 19.03 -1.36 7.98
N TYR A 511 18.10 -0.77 7.24
CA TYR A 511 17.29 0.35 7.73
C TYR A 511 16.42 -0.09 8.92
N ARG A 512 15.75 -1.25 8.83
CA ARG A 512 14.97 -1.81 9.94
C ARG A 512 15.85 -2.02 11.17
N THR A 513 17.02 -2.62 11.01
CA THR A 513 17.97 -2.83 12.11
C THR A 513 18.36 -1.51 12.78
N ALA A 514 18.62 -0.46 12.00
CA ALA A 514 18.93 0.86 12.54
C ALA A 514 17.73 1.51 13.25
N TYR A 515 16.51 1.34 12.73
CA TYR A 515 15.29 1.82 13.37
C TYR A 515 15.00 1.10 14.69
N ASP A 516 15.08 -0.24 14.71
CA ASP A 516 14.88 -1.03 15.92
C ASP A 516 15.91 -0.67 17.01
N ALA A 517 17.17 -0.40 16.63
CA ALA A 517 18.21 0.10 17.53
C ALA A 517 17.92 1.49 18.14
N THR A 518 17.01 2.28 17.55
CA THR A 518 16.53 3.56 18.14
C THR A 518 15.32 3.41 19.07
N GLY A 519 14.96 2.18 19.42
CA GLY A 519 13.78 1.82 20.23
C GLY A 519 12.53 1.49 19.40
N GLY A 520 12.65 1.42 18.07
CA GLY A 520 11.55 1.07 17.16
C GLY A 520 10.30 1.92 17.37
N VAL A 521 9.12 1.29 17.44
CA VAL A 521 7.82 1.98 17.60
C VAL A 521 7.66 2.71 18.92
N GLY A 522 8.44 2.36 19.96
CA GLY A 522 8.51 3.10 21.24
C GLY A 522 9.57 4.19 21.28
N GLY A 523 10.47 4.21 20.29
CA GLY A 523 11.60 5.13 20.22
C GLY A 523 11.27 6.53 19.72
N ALA A 524 12.31 7.35 19.58
CA ALA A 524 12.20 8.77 19.24
C ALA A 524 11.58 9.09 17.87
N PHE A 525 11.38 8.09 17.00
CA PHE A 525 10.71 8.21 15.71
C PHE A 525 9.19 7.99 15.81
N GLY A 526 8.73 7.12 16.71
CA GLY A 526 7.36 6.63 16.74
C GLY A 526 7.04 5.67 15.59
N TRP A 527 5.77 5.54 15.24
CA TRP A 527 5.31 4.64 14.17
C TRP A 527 5.73 5.11 12.77
N PRO A 528 6.06 4.22 11.82
CA PRO A 528 6.16 4.57 10.40
C PRO A 528 4.77 4.90 9.86
N VAL A 529 4.61 6.04 9.16
CA VAL A 529 3.30 6.56 8.73
C VAL A 529 3.12 6.65 7.21
N GLY A 530 4.14 6.31 6.43
CA GLY A 530 4.10 6.31 4.97
C GLY A 530 5.28 5.55 4.36
N PRO A 531 5.28 5.33 3.02
CA PRO A 531 6.21 4.42 2.37
C PRO A 531 7.68 4.85 2.49
N MET A 532 8.55 3.87 2.74
CA MET A 532 10.00 4.02 2.68
C MET A 532 10.46 4.28 1.24
N GLN A 533 11.19 5.36 1.02
CA GLN A 533 11.74 5.78 -0.27
C GLN A 533 13.25 5.51 -0.28
N CYS A 534 13.68 4.42 -0.94
CA CYS A 534 15.08 4.07 -1.14
C CYS A 534 15.57 4.49 -2.55
N GLN A 535 16.79 4.11 -2.94
CA GLN A 535 17.45 4.53 -4.18
C GLN A 535 17.65 6.06 -4.27
N LEU A 536 17.79 6.69 -3.10
CA LEU A 536 18.35 8.03 -3.01
C LEU A 536 19.88 7.94 -3.22
N ALA A 537 20.58 9.08 -3.25
CA ALA A 537 22.04 9.11 -3.33
C ALA A 537 22.68 8.19 -2.26
N GLU A 538 23.87 7.65 -2.52
CA GLU A 538 24.61 6.75 -1.60
C GLU A 538 23.80 5.50 -1.15
N ASP A 539 22.92 4.99 -2.01
CA ASP A 539 21.98 3.89 -1.74
C ASP A 539 21.10 4.09 -0.49
N GLY A 540 20.92 5.35 -0.09
CA GLY A 540 20.19 5.69 1.12
C GLY A 540 18.67 5.60 0.97
N CYS A 541 18.00 5.67 2.12
CA CYS A 541 16.55 5.62 2.23
C CYS A 541 16.00 6.71 3.16
N ALA A 542 14.77 7.14 2.88
CA ALA A 542 13.99 8.04 3.72
C ALA A 542 12.65 7.39 4.10
N THR A 543 12.27 7.39 5.38
CA THR A 543 10.93 6.93 5.83
C THR A 543 10.25 8.01 6.67
N PRO A 544 8.99 8.40 6.37
CA PRO A 544 8.22 9.27 7.24
C PRO A 544 7.69 8.50 8.46
N PHE A 545 7.89 9.07 9.64
CA PHE A 545 7.42 8.56 10.92
C PHE A 545 6.55 9.61 11.63
N GLN A 546 5.86 9.17 12.68
CA GLN A 546 5.00 9.98 13.55
C GLN A 546 5.70 11.23 14.11
N PHE A 547 7.00 11.16 14.43
CA PHE A 547 7.76 12.25 15.05
C PHE A 547 8.93 12.79 14.20
N GLY A 548 8.88 12.62 12.87
CA GLY A 548 9.86 13.17 11.93
C GLY A 548 10.04 12.32 10.67
N VAL A 549 11.11 12.57 9.92
CA VAL A 549 11.55 11.73 8.81
C VAL A 549 12.89 11.10 9.19
N GLY A 550 13.02 9.79 9.03
CA GLY A 550 14.29 9.10 9.18
C GLY A 550 15.04 9.08 7.87
N LEU A 551 16.26 9.60 7.86
CA LEU A 551 17.21 9.50 6.76
C LEU A 551 18.31 8.52 7.13
N TRP A 552 18.60 7.58 6.24
CA TRP A 552 19.63 6.56 6.43
C TRP A 552 20.51 6.45 5.20
N SER A 553 21.83 6.41 5.40
CA SER A 553 22.78 5.84 4.46
C SER A 553 23.71 4.87 5.18
N GLY A 554 24.48 4.08 4.43
CA GLY A 554 25.50 3.21 5.01
C GLY A 554 26.60 3.95 5.78
N ALA A 555 26.81 5.24 5.49
CA ALA A 555 27.83 6.07 6.13
C ALA A 555 27.31 6.85 7.36
N SER A 556 26.06 7.32 7.34
CA SER A 556 25.50 8.12 8.44
C SER A 556 24.77 7.30 9.51
N GLY A 557 24.32 6.08 9.18
CA GLY A 557 23.28 5.42 9.96
C GLY A 557 21.95 6.19 9.88
N LEU A 558 20.99 5.85 10.76
CA LEU A 558 19.66 6.44 10.78
C LEU A 558 19.63 7.72 11.63
N VAL A 559 19.30 8.85 11.02
CA VAL A 559 19.17 10.14 11.70
C VAL A 559 17.75 10.69 11.52
N LYS A 560 17.20 11.28 12.59
CA LYS A 560 15.89 11.93 12.56
C LYS A 560 16.01 13.40 12.15
N VAL A 561 15.31 13.78 11.09
CA VAL A 561 15.13 15.17 10.67
C VAL A 561 13.65 15.57 10.76
N SER A 562 13.34 16.87 10.76
CA SER A 562 11.96 17.33 10.67
C SER A 562 11.39 17.12 9.24
N PRO A 563 10.06 17.14 9.06
CA PRO A 563 9.45 17.17 7.72
C PRO A 563 9.86 18.38 6.88
N LYS A 564 10.07 19.56 7.49
CA LYS A 564 10.53 20.77 6.79
C LYS A 564 11.98 20.62 6.34
N THR A 565 12.85 20.15 7.23
CA THR A 565 14.25 19.85 6.92
C THR A 565 14.37 18.81 5.80
N TYR A 566 13.54 17.76 5.82
CA TYR A 566 13.49 16.77 4.74
C TYR A 566 13.06 17.39 3.40
N ALA A 567 12.02 18.23 3.40
CA ALA A 567 11.53 18.90 2.19
C ALA A 567 12.58 19.84 1.57
N ALA A 568 13.34 20.56 2.40
CA ALA A 568 14.45 21.40 1.97
C ALA A 568 15.66 20.59 1.47
N TRP A 569 15.97 19.46 2.14
CA TRP A 569 17.08 18.59 1.78
C TRP A 569 16.87 17.83 0.47
N LYS A 570 15.68 17.26 0.24
CA LYS A 570 15.44 16.29 -0.85
C LYS A 570 15.88 16.78 -2.24
N PRO A 571 15.61 18.04 -2.68
CA PRO A 571 16.09 18.55 -3.97
C PRO A 571 17.61 18.76 -4.05
N SER A 572 18.29 18.84 -2.91
CA SER A 572 19.74 19.05 -2.79
C SER A 572 20.51 17.83 -2.27
N ALA A 573 19.86 16.66 -2.13
CA ALA A 573 20.44 15.47 -1.51
C ALA A 573 21.80 15.07 -2.13
N ALA A 574 21.92 15.10 -3.47
CA ALA A 574 23.16 14.79 -4.18
C ALA A 574 24.29 15.81 -3.97
N LYS A 575 23.99 17.04 -3.52
CA LYS A 575 24.98 18.09 -3.22
C LYS A 575 25.34 18.16 -1.73
N LEU A 576 24.36 17.91 -0.86
CA LEU A 576 24.51 18.08 0.59
C LEU A 576 24.94 16.79 1.31
N GLY A 577 24.71 15.62 0.70
CA GLY A 577 24.88 14.30 1.32
C GLY A 577 23.91 14.06 2.48
N TYR A 578 24.20 13.06 3.32
CA TYR A 578 23.33 12.68 4.44
C TYR A 578 23.61 13.47 5.73
N PRO A 579 22.63 13.55 6.66
CA PRO A 579 22.81 14.20 7.96
C PRO A 579 23.87 13.46 8.79
N LYS A 580 24.78 14.20 9.44
CA LYS A 580 25.90 13.63 10.23
C LYS A 580 25.60 13.48 11.72
N THR A 581 24.71 14.30 12.25
CA THR A 581 24.36 14.38 13.69
C THR A 581 22.85 14.58 13.83
N PRO A 582 22.26 14.47 15.04
CA PRO A 582 20.96 15.08 15.30
C PRO A 582 20.99 16.60 15.05
N ALA A 583 19.81 17.21 14.83
CA ALA A 583 19.69 18.66 14.71
C ALA A 583 19.93 19.37 16.05
N THR A 584 20.71 20.44 16.04
CA THR A 584 21.01 21.26 17.22
C THR A 584 19.99 22.39 17.35
N ALA A 585 19.41 22.59 18.53
CA ALA A 585 18.56 23.75 18.81
C ALA A 585 19.40 25.03 18.97
N VAL A 586 18.95 26.14 18.39
CA VAL A 586 19.63 27.44 18.42
C VAL A 586 18.61 28.54 18.73
N GLY A 587 18.99 29.49 19.59
CA GLY A 587 18.12 30.60 20.02
C GLY A 587 17.02 30.20 21.00
N THR A 588 16.20 31.17 21.41
CA THR A 588 15.09 30.98 22.36
C THR A 588 13.86 31.79 21.96
N GLY A 589 12.67 31.39 22.42
CA GLY A 589 11.43 32.13 22.19
C GLY A 589 11.12 32.36 20.70
N ALA A 590 11.04 33.63 20.28
CA ALA A 590 10.73 33.99 18.90
C ALA A 590 11.87 33.69 17.90
N SER A 591 13.12 33.64 18.37
CA SER A 591 14.30 33.31 17.57
C SER A 591 14.77 31.86 17.73
N ALA A 592 13.94 31.00 18.32
CA ALA A 592 14.22 29.56 18.40
C ALA A 592 14.08 28.89 17.01
N GLY A 593 15.01 28.00 16.71
CA GLY A 593 15.03 27.15 15.52
C GLY A 593 16.00 26.00 15.68
N THR A 594 16.23 25.24 14.60
CA THR A 594 17.18 24.12 14.58
C THR A 594 18.15 24.23 13.41
N VAL A 595 19.36 23.71 13.61
CA VAL A 595 20.39 23.59 12.59
C VAL A 595 20.76 22.12 12.44
N GLN A 596 20.51 21.56 11.26
CA GLN A 596 20.83 20.18 10.93
C GLN A 596 22.10 20.14 10.08
N ARG A 597 23.18 19.55 10.60
CA ARG A 597 24.44 19.35 9.86
C ARG A 597 24.31 18.15 8.91
N PHE A 598 24.70 18.35 7.66
CA PHE A 598 24.81 17.33 6.61
C PHE A 598 26.29 17.13 6.20
N ALA A 599 26.53 16.28 5.20
CA ALA A 599 27.88 15.93 4.79
C ALA A 599 28.68 17.14 4.30
N ALA A 600 28.05 18.00 3.48
CA ALA A 600 28.63 19.14 2.77
C ALA A 600 27.79 20.45 2.90
N GLY A 601 27.17 20.67 4.07
CA GLY A 601 26.40 21.87 4.37
C GLY A 601 25.43 21.70 5.54
N ASP A 602 24.59 22.70 5.78
CA ASP A 602 23.57 22.67 6.83
C ASP A 602 22.17 22.95 6.25
N VAL A 603 21.14 22.56 6.99
CA VAL A 603 19.79 23.11 6.85
C VAL A 603 19.43 23.89 8.12
N TYR A 604 19.03 25.15 7.93
CA TYR A 604 18.58 26.05 8.98
C TYR A 604 17.06 26.10 8.97
N GLU A 605 16.42 25.69 10.06
CA GLU A 605 14.97 25.66 10.21
C GLU A 605 14.51 26.64 11.29
N SER A 606 13.57 27.52 10.91
CA SER A 606 12.98 28.53 11.78
C SER A 606 11.46 28.63 11.53
N LYS A 607 10.81 29.63 12.13
CA LYS A 607 9.41 29.96 11.81
C LYS A 607 9.20 30.30 10.33
N ALA A 608 10.21 30.85 9.65
CA ALA A 608 10.12 31.24 8.23
C ALA A 608 10.16 30.06 7.25
N GLY A 609 10.71 28.91 7.66
CA GLY A 609 10.90 27.75 6.78
C GLY A 609 12.17 26.96 7.14
N ALA A 610 12.57 26.05 6.25
CA ALA A 610 13.85 25.36 6.32
C ALA A 610 14.64 25.65 5.04
N PHE A 611 15.89 26.09 5.18
CA PHE A 611 16.70 26.58 4.07
C PHE A 611 18.09 25.95 4.06
N VAL A 612 18.53 25.48 2.89
CA VAL A 612 19.81 24.83 2.67
C VAL A 612 20.92 25.87 2.49
N LEU A 613 21.97 25.77 3.30
CA LEU A 613 23.24 26.49 3.10
C LEU A 613 24.34 25.44 2.87
N PRO A 614 24.76 25.19 1.62
CA PRO A 614 25.93 24.35 1.33
C PRO A 614 27.20 24.92 1.97
N ASP A 615 28.21 24.07 2.15
CA ASP A 615 29.54 24.52 2.58
C ASP A 615 30.17 25.48 1.57
N GLY A 616 30.92 26.47 2.08
CA GLY A 616 31.56 27.52 1.30
C GLY A 616 31.12 28.94 1.69
N LYS A 617 31.60 29.92 0.91
CA LYS A 617 31.66 31.36 1.25
C LYS A 617 30.44 31.90 2.01
N LEU A 618 29.21 31.69 1.52
CA LEU A 618 27.99 32.20 2.17
C LEU A 618 27.85 31.67 3.61
N ARG A 619 27.95 30.35 3.78
CA ARG A 619 27.78 29.68 5.06
C ARG A 619 28.91 30.07 6.01
N ASP A 620 30.14 30.07 5.52
CA ASP A 620 31.32 30.37 6.33
C ASP A 620 31.30 31.84 6.80
N GLY A 621 30.93 32.77 5.91
CA GLY A 621 30.75 34.19 6.25
C GLY A 621 29.57 34.45 7.19
N TYR A 622 28.45 33.73 7.02
CA TYR A 622 27.30 33.79 7.92
C TYR A 622 27.63 33.27 9.32
N LEU A 623 28.36 32.15 9.44
CA LEU A 623 28.85 31.62 10.70
C LEU A 623 29.87 32.56 11.36
N ALA A 624 30.80 33.13 10.59
CA ALA A 624 31.74 34.14 11.09
C ALA A 624 31.04 35.42 11.58
N ALA A 625 29.87 35.74 11.04
CA ALA A 625 29.00 36.82 11.54
C ALA A 625 28.16 36.43 12.77
N GLY A 626 28.33 35.24 13.35
CA GLY A 626 27.58 34.76 14.52
C GLY A 626 26.32 33.93 14.20
N GLY A 627 26.11 33.58 12.92
CA GLY A 627 25.04 32.68 12.48
C GLY A 627 23.62 33.19 12.83
N PRO A 628 22.68 32.28 13.18
CA PRO A 628 21.29 32.66 13.48
C PRO A 628 21.10 33.59 14.68
N THR A 629 22.09 33.62 15.58
CA THR A 629 22.16 34.53 16.74
C THR A 629 22.93 35.82 16.46
N GLY A 630 23.54 35.94 15.28
CA GLY A 630 24.24 37.13 14.81
C GLY A 630 23.31 38.24 14.32
N PRO A 631 23.86 39.37 13.83
CA PRO A 631 23.09 40.56 13.47
C PRO A 631 22.17 40.36 12.24
N TRP A 632 22.37 39.29 11.47
CA TRP A 632 21.58 38.94 10.29
C TRP A 632 20.32 38.11 10.64
N GLY A 633 20.34 37.42 11.78
CA GLY A 633 19.28 36.49 12.18
C GLY A 633 19.14 35.29 11.24
N TRP A 634 18.03 34.55 11.37
CA TRP A 634 17.75 33.34 10.58
C TRP A 634 17.60 33.63 9.06
N PRO A 635 17.94 32.67 8.18
CA PRO A 635 17.58 32.75 6.77
C PRO A 635 16.05 32.68 6.61
N THR A 636 15.51 33.41 5.63
CA THR A 636 14.06 33.59 5.41
C THR A 636 13.57 33.16 4.03
N GLY A 637 14.48 32.76 3.15
CA GLY A 637 14.18 32.32 1.78
C GLY A 637 15.34 31.50 1.20
N ALA A 638 15.09 30.79 0.10
CA ALA A 638 16.12 29.99 -0.56
C ALA A 638 17.19 30.87 -1.25
N VAL A 639 18.36 30.26 -1.51
CA VAL A 639 19.38 30.85 -2.39
C VAL A 639 18.80 31.02 -3.80
N THR A 640 18.95 32.22 -4.37
CA THR A 640 18.63 32.50 -5.78
C THR A 640 19.89 32.96 -6.49
N CYS A 641 20.13 32.48 -7.71
CA CYS A 641 21.28 32.87 -8.53
C CYS A 641 20.82 33.20 -9.95
N ALA A 642 21.48 34.18 -10.58
CA ALA A 642 21.41 34.37 -12.02
C ALA A 642 21.97 33.13 -12.76
N ALA A 643 21.47 32.87 -13.96
CA ALA A 643 21.81 31.66 -14.72
C ALA A 643 23.30 31.54 -15.09
N ASP A 644 23.99 32.67 -15.16
CA ASP A 644 25.43 32.80 -15.40
C ASP A 644 26.29 32.77 -14.12
N GLY A 645 25.68 32.68 -12.93
CA GLY A 645 26.37 32.75 -11.64
C GLY A 645 26.97 34.13 -11.30
N SER A 646 26.68 35.17 -12.10
CA SER A 646 27.20 36.53 -11.90
C SER A 646 26.77 37.14 -10.56
N ARG A 647 25.59 36.76 -10.07
CA ARG A 647 25.03 37.22 -8.80
C ARG A 647 24.14 36.14 -8.19
N CYS A 648 24.44 35.79 -6.96
CA CYS A 648 23.60 35.02 -6.07
C CYS A 648 23.16 35.87 -4.87
N SER A 649 22.00 35.56 -4.30
CA SER A 649 21.49 36.19 -3.10
C SER A 649 20.72 35.21 -2.20
N MET A 650 20.67 35.53 -0.90
CA MET A 650 19.85 34.82 0.08
C MET A 650 19.31 35.83 1.11
N PRO A 651 17.99 35.87 1.36
CA PRO A 651 17.40 36.75 2.36
C PRO A 651 17.51 36.15 3.77
N PHE A 652 17.69 37.05 4.75
CA PHE A 652 17.78 36.79 6.19
C PHE A 652 16.79 37.68 6.94
N ALA A 653 16.61 37.45 8.24
CA ALA A 653 15.62 38.15 9.06
C ALA A 653 15.80 39.68 9.13
N THR A 654 17.02 40.19 8.96
CA THR A 654 17.32 41.64 9.03
C THR A 654 18.00 42.20 7.77
N GLY A 655 18.08 41.42 6.68
CA GLY A 655 18.82 41.82 5.49
C GLY A 655 18.90 40.75 4.40
N THR A 656 19.87 40.88 3.50
CA THR A 656 20.13 39.94 2.41
C THR A 656 21.62 39.81 2.19
N ALA A 657 22.12 38.58 2.08
CA ALA A 657 23.48 38.33 1.60
C ALA A 657 23.48 38.28 0.07
N THR A 658 24.48 38.88 -0.56
CA THR A 658 24.72 38.84 -2.00
C THR A 658 26.18 38.49 -2.27
N TRP A 659 26.43 37.60 -3.23
CA TRP A 659 27.79 37.21 -3.63
C TRP A 659 27.84 36.86 -5.12
N THR A 660 29.05 36.78 -5.67
CA THR A 660 29.29 36.32 -7.05
C THR A 660 30.08 35.01 -7.04
N ALA A 661 30.14 34.31 -8.17
CA ALA A 661 31.02 33.14 -8.31
C ALA A 661 32.50 33.49 -8.09
N THR A 662 32.96 34.63 -8.61
CA THR A 662 34.39 35.01 -8.65
C THR A 662 34.86 35.75 -7.39
N GLY A 663 34.05 36.60 -6.76
CA GLY A 663 34.46 37.36 -5.58
C GLY A 663 33.38 38.27 -4.97
N GLY A 664 33.57 38.64 -3.70
CA GLY A 664 32.64 39.45 -2.91
C GLY A 664 31.53 38.63 -2.25
N LEU A 665 31.35 38.83 -0.94
CA LEU A 665 30.18 38.43 -0.16
C LEU A 665 29.82 39.61 0.73
N ASP A 666 28.71 40.27 0.40
CA ASP A 666 28.21 41.43 1.12
C ASP A 666 26.88 41.08 1.79
N PHE A 667 26.72 41.50 3.03
CA PHE A 667 25.44 41.45 3.73
C PHE A 667 24.86 42.85 3.82
N VAL A 668 23.70 43.06 3.20
CA VAL A 668 23.02 44.35 3.12
C VAL A 668 21.82 44.34 4.08
N LYS A 669 21.77 45.29 5.01
CA LYS A 669 20.66 45.42 5.97
C LYS A 669 19.40 45.92 5.28
N ASP A 670 18.25 45.35 5.61
CA ASP A 670 16.99 45.87 5.13
C ASP A 670 16.60 47.13 5.92
N LEU A 671 16.59 48.29 5.25
CA LEU A 671 16.16 49.54 5.85
C LEU A 671 14.64 49.69 5.89
N GLN A 672 13.84 48.86 5.22
CA GLN A 672 12.38 48.96 5.25
C GLN A 672 11.85 48.82 6.69
N GLY A 673 12.37 47.84 7.45
CA GLY A 673 12.02 47.58 8.85
C GLY A 673 12.54 48.59 9.89
N VAL A 674 13.41 49.54 9.52
CA VAL A 674 13.88 50.58 10.46
C VAL A 674 12.75 51.62 10.67
N PRO A 675 12.36 51.96 11.91
CA PRO A 675 11.35 52.98 12.18
C PRO A 675 11.68 54.32 11.51
N LYS A 676 10.67 54.96 10.91
CA LYS A 676 10.82 56.23 10.20
C LYS A 676 9.87 57.27 10.76
N GLN A 677 10.40 58.45 11.07
CA GLN A 677 9.63 59.58 11.58
C GLN A 677 9.76 60.75 10.62
N ARG A 678 8.64 61.31 10.14
CA ARG A 678 8.67 62.54 9.36
C ARG A 678 8.68 63.76 10.29
N ILE A 679 9.52 64.73 9.97
CA ILE A 679 9.56 66.07 10.56
C ILE A 679 9.23 67.03 9.42
N SER A 680 8.02 67.58 9.42
CA SER A 680 7.52 68.43 8.34
C SER A 680 6.36 69.30 8.79
N GLY A 681 6.36 70.57 8.36
CA GLY A 681 5.22 71.46 8.46
C GLY A 681 4.58 71.77 7.09
N GLY A 682 3.72 72.80 7.02
CA GLY A 682 3.07 73.22 5.78
C GLY A 682 4.04 73.81 4.75
N ASP A 683 5.08 74.49 5.22
CA ASP A 683 6.20 74.94 4.41
C ASP A 683 7.57 74.74 5.11
N ARG A 684 8.62 75.38 4.59
CA ARG A 684 9.99 75.33 5.13
C ARG A 684 10.13 76.00 6.51
N PHE A 685 9.35 77.04 6.80
CA PHE A 685 9.38 77.73 8.08
C PHE A 685 8.74 76.85 9.15
N ASP A 686 7.58 76.26 8.82
CA ASP A 686 6.92 75.29 9.70
C ASP A 686 7.76 74.00 9.88
N THR A 687 8.46 73.54 8.83
CA THR A 687 9.37 72.38 8.94
C THR A 687 10.55 72.67 9.87
N ALA A 688 11.09 73.90 9.86
CA ALA A 688 12.09 74.33 10.85
C ALA A 688 11.52 74.38 12.28
N VAL A 689 10.25 74.78 12.44
CA VAL A 689 9.53 74.72 13.72
C VAL A 689 9.35 73.28 14.21
N GLU A 690 8.96 72.34 13.36
CA GLU A 690 8.84 70.92 13.74
C GLU A 690 10.21 70.28 14.04
N ALA A 691 11.27 70.65 13.32
CA ALA A 691 12.63 70.24 13.64
C ALA A 691 13.05 70.77 15.02
N SER A 692 12.71 72.02 15.33
CA SER A 692 12.94 72.63 16.64
C SER A 692 12.17 71.92 17.76
N LYS A 693 10.87 71.62 17.60
CA LYS A 693 10.09 70.84 18.57
C LYS A 693 10.66 69.44 18.78
N ALA A 694 11.06 68.75 17.70
CA ALA A 694 11.68 67.43 17.76
C ALA A 694 13.05 67.45 18.45
N GLY A 695 13.81 68.56 18.32
CA GLY A 695 15.10 68.80 18.96
C GLY A 695 15.00 69.20 20.43
N TYR A 696 14.10 70.14 20.72
CA TYR A 696 14.01 70.98 21.92
C TYR A 696 12.54 71.05 22.41
N PRO A 697 12.02 69.96 23.01
CA PRO A 697 10.58 69.83 23.29
C PRO A 697 10.04 70.82 24.33
N THR A 698 10.90 71.45 25.14
CA THR A 698 10.50 72.36 26.22
C THR A 698 11.02 73.79 26.02
N ALA A 699 12.34 73.97 25.96
CA ALA A 699 13.00 75.29 25.84
C ALA A 699 14.35 75.19 25.12
N ALA A 700 14.88 76.33 24.66
CA ALA A 700 16.26 76.45 24.18
C ALA A 700 16.88 77.78 24.60
N GLY A 701 18.06 77.74 25.24
CA GLY A 701 18.70 78.95 25.79
C GLY A 701 19.17 79.97 24.74
N THR A 702 19.44 79.50 23.52
CA THR A 702 19.72 80.34 22.34
C THR A 702 18.92 79.84 21.14
N VAL A 703 18.43 80.75 20.30
CA VAL A 703 17.82 80.44 18.98
C VAL A 703 18.62 81.11 17.89
N LEU A 704 18.94 80.39 16.82
CA LEU A 704 19.51 80.94 15.60
C LEU A 704 18.38 81.28 14.61
N ILE A 705 18.46 82.46 13.98
CA ILE A 705 17.54 82.89 12.93
C ILE A 705 18.32 83.11 11.65
N ALA A 706 17.91 82.46 10.58
CA ALA A 706 18.49 82.62 9.25
C ALA A 706 17.42 82.93 8.20
N ASN A 707 17.85 83.42 7.03
CA ASN A 707 16.97 83.54 5.87
C ASN A 707 16.49 82.15 5.43
N GLY A 708 15.18 81.97 5.27
CA GLY A 708 14.59 80.73 4.75
C GLY A 708 14.47 80.68 3.24
N LEU A 709 14.63 81.81 2.54
CA LEU A 709 14.47 81.92 1.08
C LEU A 709 15.80 81.86 0.33
N ASP A 710 16.91 82.20 0.99
CA ASP A 710 18.27 82.08 0.45
C ASP A 710 19.24 81.51 1.52
N TYR A 711 20.32 80.86 1.08
CA TYR A 711 21.18 80.01 1.90
C TYR A 711 22.61 80.50 2.26
N PRO A 712 23.30 81.38 1.50
CA PRO A 712 24.76 81.57 1.60
C PRO A 712 25.28 81.91 3.00
N ASP A 713 24.66 82.87 3.68
CA ASP A 713 25.05 83.28 5.03
C ASP A 713 24.74 82.20 6.09
N ALA A 714 23.81 81.30 5.80
CA ALA A 714 23.28 80.34 6.77
C ALA A 714 24.00 78.98 6.80
N LEU A 715 24.70 78.59 5.73
CA LEU A 715 25.29 77.24 5.61
C LEU A 715 26.20 76.84 6.78
N SER A 716 26.96 77.79 7.32
CA SER A 716 27.87 77.56 8.45
C SER A 716 27.17 77.68 9.83
N ALA A 717 25.96 78.25 9.89
CA ALA A 717 25.19 78.38 11.13
C ALA A 717 24.73 77.02 11.68
N GLY A 718 24.59 76.00 10.83
CA GLY A 718 24.27 74.64 11.28
C GLY A 718 25.28 74.08 12.28
N ALA A 719 26.58 74.32 12.05
CA ALA A 719 27.64 73.91 12.97
C ALA A 719 27.60 74.69 14.30
N LEU A 720 27.28 75.99 14.25
CA LEU A 720 27.11 76.82 15.44
C LEU A 720 25.90 76.38 16.28
N GLY A 721 24.77 76.06 15.63
CA GLY A 721 23.57 75.52 16.27
C GLY A 721 23.80 74.15 16.89
N ALA A 722 24.51 73.28 16.19
CA ALA A 722 24.95 71.99 16.71
C ALA A 722 25.81 72.14 17.97
N LYS A 723 26.83 73.02 17.92
CA LYS A 723 27.72 73.31 19.06
C LYS A 723 26.97 73.86 20.28
N TRP A 724 26.15 74.89 20.09
CA TRP A 724 25.44 75.56 21.18
C TRP A 724 24.19 74.80 21.65
N LYS A 725 23.82 73.70 20.99
CA LYS A 725 22.54 73.01 21.18
C LYS A 725 21.38 74.02 21.08
N ALA A 726 21.39 74.77 19.98
CA ALA A 726 20.40 75.79 19.63
C ALA A 726 19.64 75.37 18.36
N PRO A 727 18.30 75.47 18.32
CA PRO A 727 17.56 75.32 17.07
C PRO A 727 17.86 76.47 16.12
N LEU A 728 17.87 76.15 14.83
CA LEU A 728 17.94 77.11 13.73
C LEU A 728 16.55 77.22 13.12
N LEU A 729 15.91 78.36 13.32
CA LEU A 729 14.62 78.71 12.73
C LEU A 729 14.81 79.65 11.54
N LEU A 730 13.81 79.72 10.69
CA LEU A 730 13.85 80.47 9.44
C LEU A 730 12.94 81.70 9.50
N ALA A 731 13.40 82.81 8.92
CA ALA A 731 12.64 84.04 8.69
C ALA A 731 12.62 84.40 7.20
N ARG A 732 11.67 85.25 6.79
CA ARG A 732 11.72 85.87 5.45
C ARG A 732 12.62 87.11 5.54
N PRO A 733 13.21 87.60 4.43
CA PRO A 733 14.11 88.74 4.46
C PRO A 733 13.52 89.99 5.13
N SER A 734 12.22 90.24 4.94
CA SER A 734 11.51 91.43 5.43
C SER A 734 10.38 91.14 6.44
N SER A 735 10.15 89.89 6.85
CA SER A 735 9.10 89.55 7.82
C SER A 735 9.36 88.27 8.61
N LEU A 736 8.88 88.22 9.86
CA LEU A 736 8.93 87.03 10.70
C LEU A 736 7.66 86.19 10.51
N PRO A 737 7.75 84.92 10.05
CA PRO A 737 6.58 84.05 9.96
C PRO A 737 5.90 83.84 11.30
N ALA A 738 4.56 83.78 11.31
CA ALA A 738 3.79 83.62 12.54
C ALA A 738 4.14 82.32 13.31
N SER A 739 4.42 81.23 12.59
CA SER A 739 4.88 79.96 13.16
C SER A 739 6.27 80.08 13.79
N THR A 740 7.24 80.70 13.10
CA THR A 740 8.56 81.03 13.67
C THR A 740 8.42 81.88 14.94
N ARG A 741 7.57 82.91 14.93
CA ARG A 741 7.31 83.77 16.11
C ARG A 741 6.74 82.95 17.28
N ALA A 742 5.74 82.11 17.02
CA ALA A 742 5.12 81.27 18.05
C ALA A 742 6.11 80.25 18.63
N GLU A 743 6.99 79.68 17.81
CA GLU A 743 8.03 78.75 18.26
C GLU A 743 9.09 79.43 19.12
N ILE A 744 9.52 80.66 18.79
CA ILE A 744 10.40 81.44 19.67
C ILE A 744 9.74 81.70 21.03
N VAL A 745 8.44 82.05 21.04
CA VAL A 745 7.67 82.23 22.30
C VAL A 745 7.57 80.93 23.10
N ARG A 746 7.44 79.78 22.44
CA ARG A 746 7.45 78.46 23.09
C ARG A 746 8.81 78.15 23.71
N LEU A 747 9.90 78.38 22.97
CA LEU A 747 11.27 78.07 23.37
C LEU A 747 11.82 78.96 24.49
N LYS A 748 11.28 80.18 24.64
CA LYS A 748 11.65 81.19 25.65
C LYS A 748 13.18 81.44 25.73
N PRO A 749 13.85 81.79 24.61
CA PRO A 749 15.30 81.94 24.60
C PRO A 749 15.78 83.19 25.34
N ASN A 750 16.90 83.05 26.06
CA ASN A 750 17.60 84.19 26.65
C ASN A 750 18.32 85.02 25.57
N ARG A 751 18.69 84.36 24.45
CA ARG A 751 19.48 84.94 23.35
C ARG A 751 18.91 84.52 21.99
N ILE A 752 18.75 85.47 21.09
CA ILE A 752 18.53 85.20 19.66
C ILE A 752 19.76 85.66 18.88
N VAL A 753 20.21 84.85 17.92
CA VAL A 753 21.36 85.15 17.07
C VAL A 753 20.90 85.12 15.61
N VAL A 754 20.83 86.30 15.01
CA VAL A 754 20.44 86.50 13.62
C VAL A 754 21.67 86.35 12.75
N VAL A 755 21.63 85.41 11.82
CA VAL A 755 22.74 85.10 10.90
C VAL A 755 22.47 85.74 9.55
N GLY A 756 23.47 86.48 9.07
CA GLY A 756 23.44 87.22 7.81
C GLY A 756 23.18 88.72 7.97
N GLY A 757 23.53 89.47 6.94
CA GLY A 757 23.40 90.93 6.91
C GLY A 757 21.95 91.42 6.87
N ALA A 758 21.75 92.73 6.90
CA ALA A 758 20.41 93.34 6.80
C ALA A 758 19.66 92.96 5.49
N GLY A 759 20.38 92.63 4.41
CA GLY A 759 19.78 92.11 3.17
C GLY A 759 19.28 90.67 3.28
N ALA A 760 19.83 89.85 4.18
CA ALA A 760 19.40 88.47 4.40
C ALA A 760 18.26 88.39 5.44
N VAL A 761 18.34 89.18 6.51
CA VAL A 761 17.29 89.36 7.53
C VAL A 761 17.29 90.83 7.94
N SER A 762 16.23 91.57 7.58
CA SER A 762 16.16 93.02 7.77
C SER A 762 16.16 93.45 9.24
N ASP A 763 16.52 94.71 9.49
CA ASP A 763 16.46 95.27 10.84
C ASP A 763 15.04 95.41 11.38
N GLY A 764 14.02 95.41 10.49
CA GLY A 764 12.62 95.27 10.88
C GLY A 764 12.34 93.92 11.55
N VAL A 765 12.82 92.82 10.97
CA VAL A 765 12.74 91.48 11.59
C VAL A 765 13.54 91.43 12.90
N VAL A 766 14.72 92.06 12.96
CA VAL A 766 15.49 92.18 14.22
C VAL A 766 14.70 92.94 15.29
N ALA A 767 14.00 94.02 14.93
CA ALA A 767 13.17 94.79 15.85
C ALA A 767 11.94 94.00 16.35
N GLU A 768 11.40 93.07 15.56
CA GLU A 768 10.41 92.09 16.05
C GLU A 768 11.03 91.06 17.01
N LEU A 769 12.19 90.50 16.68
CA LEU A 769 12.89 89.51 17.52
C LEU A 769 13.31 90.09 18.88
N LYS A 770 13.67 91.37 18.94
CA LYS A 770 13.96 92.10 20.20
C LYS A 770 12.79 92.18 21.17
N LYS A 771 11.56 91.93 20.71
CA LYS A 771 10.35 91.85 21.57
C LYS A 771 10.14 90.45 22.15
N LEU A 772 10.96 89.46 21.77
CA LEU A 772 10.79 88.04 22.11
C LEU A 772 11.92 87.46 22.97
N ALA A 773 13.07 88.14 23.07
CA ALA A 773 14.21 87.72 23.89
C ALA A 773 14.99 88.93 24.43
N ALA A 774 15.59 88.78 25.61
CA ALA A 774 16.35 89.85 26.27
C ALA A 774 17.61 90.30 25.50
N ARG A 775 18.20 89.41 24.69
CA ARG A 775 19.37 89.71 23.86
C ARG A 775 19.15 89.23 22.42
N VAL A 776 19.41 90.12 21.46
CA VAL A 776 19.44 89.78 20.03
C VAL A 776 20.73 90.28 19.41
N ASP A 777 21.58 89.37 18.94
CA ASP A 777 22.81 89.71 18.21
C ASP A 777 22.64 89.47 16.70
N ARG A 778 23.35 90.23 15.87
CA ARG A 778 23.55 89.92 14.45
C ARG A 778 24.98 89.41 14.22
N VAL A 779 25.11 88.37 13.39
CA VAL A 779 26.39 87.77 12.98
C VAL A 779 26.46 87.74 11.47
N SER A 780 27.30 88.60 10.90
CA SER A 780 27.37 88.85 9.45
C SER A 780 28.72 89.42 9.04
N GLY A 781 29.14 89.14 7.81
CA GLY A 781 30.22 89.84 7.11
C GLY A 781 29.71 90.55 5.84
N PRO A 782 30.61 91.21 5.08
CA PRO A 782 30.28 91.80 3.77
C PRO A 782 29.94 90.75 2.70
N ASP A 783 30.34 89.50 2.88
CA ASP A 783 30.01 88.37 2.00
C ASP A 783 29.84 87.06 2.81
N ARG A 784 29.38 86.00 2.13
CA ARG A 784 29.15 84.66 2.71
C ARG A 784 30.40 84.03 3.36
N TYR A 785 31.59 84.34 2.85
CA TYR A 785 32.86 83.82 3.37
C TYR A 785 33.20 84.52 4.69
N ALA A 786 33.11 85.85 4.71
CA ALA A 786 33.27 86.66 5.91
C ALA A 786 32.18 86.38 6.96
N THR A 787 30.92 86.15 6.56
CA THR A 787 29.86 85.67 7.46
C THR A 787 30.22 84.33 8.10
N SER A 788 30.77 83.36 7.34
CA SER A 788 31.22 82.09 7.90
C SER A 788 32.36 82.22 8.92
N ILE A 789 33.28 83.16 8.69
CA ILE A 789 34.34 83.52 9.64
C ILE A 789 33.75 84.17 10.90
N ALA A 790 32.79 85.09 10.77
CA ALA A 790 32.11 85.71 11.92
C ALA A 790 31.35 84.67 12.76
N ILE A 791 30.72 83.68 12.13
CA ILE A 791 30.07 82.52 12.79
C ILE A 791 31.10 81.68 13.55
N ALA A 792 32.26 81.40 12.95
CA ALA A 792 33.36 80.69 13.63
C ALA A 792 33.92 81.48 14.83
N GLN A 793 34.01 82.81 14.72
CA GLN A 793 34.46 83.69 15.80
C GLN A 793 33.47 83.77 16.97
N GLN A 794 32.17 83.67 16.71
CA GLN A 794 31.15 83.58 17.75
C GLN A 794 31.18 82.24 18.50
N GLY A 795 31.31 81.12 17.78
CA GLY A 795 31.25 79.79 18.38
C GLY A 795 32.56 79.28 18.99
N TRP A 796 33.72 79.79 18.55
CA TRP A 796 35.03 79.25 18.91
C TRP A 796 36.03 80.36 19.23
N SER A 797 36.45 80.44 20.49
CA SER A 797 37.55 81.31 20.94
C SER A 797 38.89 80.90 20.32
N LYS A 798 39.88 81.79 20.37
CA LYS A 798 41.23 81.55 19.83
C LYS A 798 41.82 80.24 20.40
N GLY A 799 42.32 79.36 19.54
CA GLY A 799 42.91 78.07 19.92
C GLY A 799 41.93 76.96 20.35
N THR A 800 40.61 77.15 20.23
CA THR A 800 39.60 76.19 20.74
C THR A 800 39.01 75.23 19.71
N ALA A 801 39.47 75.27 18.45
CA ALA A 801 39.02 74.34 17.40
C ALA A 801 40.23 73.73 16.66
N SER A 802 40.65 72.55 17.09
CA SER A 802 41.71 71.79 16.41
C SER A 802 41.33 71.29 15.02
N GLN A 803 40.03 71.33 14.69
CA GLN A 803 39.49 70.91 13.41
C GLN A 803 38.59 72.01 12.83
N ALA A 804 38.60 72.15 11.50
CA ALA A 804 37.68 73.01 10.76
C ALA A 804 37.24 72.35 9.46
N PHE A 805 35.99 72.55 9.06
CA PHE A 805 35.49 72.12 7.75
C PHE A 805 35.62 73.24 6.72
N LEU A 806 36.00 72.89 5.49
CA LEU A 806 35.92 73.78 4.32
C LEU A 806 34.88 73.24 3.34
N ALA A 807 33.95 74.09 2.94
CA ALA A 807 32.97 73.80 1.89
C ALA A 807 32.89 74.98 0.92
N THR A 808 32.41 74.76 -0.30
CA THR A 808 32.16 75.87 -1.23
C THR A 808 31.03 76.76 -0.74
N GLY A 809 31.18 78.07 -0.89
CA GLY A 809 30.07 79.02 -0.71
C GLY A 809 29.17 79.15 -1.95
N THR A 810 29.48 78.52 -3.08
CA THR A 810 28.69 78.61 -4.33
C THR A 810 27.59 77.56 -4.43
N GLY A 811 27.59 76.54 -3.56
CA GLY A 811 26.56 75.52 -3.45
C GLY A 811 26.32 75.15 -1.98
N PHE A 812 25.23 74.42 -1.71
CA PHE A 812 24.78 74.16 -0.33
C PHE A 812 25.04 72.72 0.17
N ALA A 813 24.94 71.71 -0.70
CA ALA A 813 24.80 70.31 -0.30
C ALA A 813 25.93 69.81 0.62
N ASP A 814 27.18 70.02 0.20
CA ASP A 814 28.36 69.58 0.96
C ASP A 814 28.48 70.32 2.29
N ALA A 815 28.13 71.61 2.32
CA ALA A 815 28.16 72.45 3.53
C ALA A 815 27.09 72.06 4.55
N LEU A 816 25.90 71.62 4.12
CA LEU A 816 24.83 71.15 5.01
C LEU A 816 25.21 69.84 5.69
N ALA A 817 25.71 68.86 4.92
CA ALA A 817 26.21 67.61 5.47
C ALA A 817 27.42 67.84 6.40
N ALA A 818 28.34 68.74 6.02
CA ALA A 818 29.44 69.18 6.87
C ALA A 818 28.95 69.87 8.15
N GLY A 819 27.90 70.68 8.11
CA GLY A 819 27.37 71.40 9.28
C GLY A 819 26.93 70.46 10.42
N ALA A 820 26.20 69.39 10.09
CA ALA A 820 25.82 68.37 11.06
C ALA A 820 27.06 67.60 11.58
N ALA A 821 27.94 67.17 10.68
CA ALA A 821 29.14 66.41 11.03
C ALA A 821 30.16 67.22 11.86
N ALA A 822 30.25 68.53 11.61
CA ALA A 822 31.11 69.46 12.35
C ALA A 822 30.65 69.63 13.80
N GLY A 823 29.35 69.48 14.09
CA GLY A 823 28.83 69.38 15.46
C GLY A 823 29.42 68.21 16.24
N VAL A 824 29.58 67.04 15.61
CA VAL A 824 30.13 65.82 16.22
C VAL A 824 31.58 66.01 16.69
N VAL A 825 32.37 66.80 15.96
CA VAL A 825 33.79 67.05 16.24
C VAL A 825 34.07 68.46 16.78
N ASN A 826 33.03 69.21 17.18
CA ASN A 826 33.13 70.59 17.70
C ASN A 826 33.97 71.52 16.79
N ALA A 827 33.71 71.49 15.48
CA ALA A 827 34.41 72.26 14.47
C ALA A 827 33.49 73.34 13.83
N PRO A 828 34.03 74.50 13.41
CA PRO A 828 33.31 75.41 12.52
C PRO A 828 33.31 74.87 11.08
N VAL A 829 32.33 75.33 10.29
CA VAL A 829 32.35 75.26 8.82
C VAL A 829 32.72 76.64 8.30
N LEU A 830 33.82 76.74 7.55
CA LEU A 830 34.21 77.94 6.82
C LEU A 830 33.89 77.77 5.34
N LEU A 831 33.36 78.80 4.71
CA LEU A 831 33.04 78.80 3.28
C LEU A 831 34.22 79.38 2.49
N VAL A 832 34.48 78.81 1.31
CA VAL A 832 35.49 79.29 0.36
C VAL A 832 34.90 79.53 -1.04
N PRO A 833 35.45 80.46 -1.83
CA PRO A 833 35.17 80.55 -3.26
C PRO A 833 35.76 79.31 -3.95
N GLY A 834 34.94 78.27 -4.09
CA GLY A 834 35.40 76.89 -4.31
C GLY A 834 36.27 76.64 -5.54
N ASN A 835 36.17 77.48 -6.56
CA ASN A 835 36.94 77.42 -7.80
C ASN A 835 38.25 78.25 -7.79
N ALA A 836 38.56 78.97 -6.70
CA ALA A 836 39.78 79.75 -6.60
C ALA A 836 41.05 78.89 -6.60
N SER A 837 42.19 79.47 -7.00
CA SER A 837 43.50 78.81 -7.03
C SER A 837 44.13 78.62 -5.64
N SER A 838 43.66 79.34 -4.63
CA SER A 838 44.08 79.22 -3.23
C SER A 838 42.95 79.64 -2.27
N ALA A 839 43.06 79.29 -1.00
CA ALA A 839 42.15 79.76 0.04
C ALA A 839 42.33 81.27 0.26
N PRO A 840 41.25 82.05 0.47
CA PRO A 840 41.36 83.45 0.86
C PRO A 840 42.22 83.63 2.11
N ALA A 841 43.05 84.67 2.14
CA ALA A 841 43.94 84.93 3.27
C ALA A 841 43.19 85.05 4.61
N SER A 842 41.96 85.56 4.60
CA SER A 842 41.05 85.61 5.75
C SER A 842 40.67 84.23 6.29
N VAL A 843 40.45 83.24 5.43
CA VAL A 843 40.17 81.85 5.82
C VAL A 843 41.42 81.20 6.42
N THR A 844 42.59 81.40 5.81
CA THR A 844 43.87 80.89 6.35
C THR A 844 44.23 81.53 7.69
N ALA A 845 43.96 82.83 7.87
CA ALA A 845 44.11 83.53 9.15
C ALA A 845 43.13 82.99 10.21
N GLU A 846 41.87 82.74 9.85
CA GLU A 846 40.88 82.16 10.75
C GLU A 846 41.24 80.72 11.17
N LEU A 847 41.71 79.87 10.25
CA LEU A 847 42.25 78.54 10.57
C LEU A 847 43.42 78.61 11.56
N SER A 848 44.27 79.64 11.48
CA SER A 848 45.35 79.89 12.44
C SER A 848 44.81 80.42 13.78
N ARG A 849 43.82 81.32 13.78
CA ARG A 849 43.16 81.84 15.00
C ARG A 849 42.48 80.71 15.79
N LEU A 850 41.80 79.80 15.09
CA LEU A 850 41.11 78.65 15.66
C LEU A 850 42.05 77.64 16.32
N GLY A 851 43.32 77.60 15.90
CA GLY A 851 44.27 76.54 16.26
C GLY A 851 44.05 75.24 15.47
N ALA A 852 43.47 75.33 14.27
CA ALA A 852 43.10 74.16 13.48
C ALA A 852 44.35 73.45 12.95
N THR A 853 44.61 72.24 13.46
CA THR A 853 45.67 71.33 13.00
C THR A 853 45.16 70.35 11.93
N GLN A 854 43.83 70.19 11.81
CA GLN A 854 43.19 69.40 10.78
C GLN A 854 42.13 70.19 10.00
N VAL A 855 42.17 70.09 8.68
CA VAL A 855 41.19 70.68 7.76
C VAL A 855 40.41 69.55 7.08
N ARG A 856 39.08 69.63 7.12
CA ARG A 856 38.18 68.64 6.53
C ARG A 856 37.43 69.25 5.34
N ILE A 857 37.83 68.91 4.12
CA ILE A 857 37.21 69.43 2.92
C ILE A 857 35.96 68.61 2.60
N ALA A 858 34.81 69.28 2.54
CA ALA A 858 33.55 68.73 2.07
C ALA A 858 33.39 69.07 0.58
N GLY A 859 33.34 68.05 -0.27
CA GLY A 859 33.20 68.17 -1.72
C GLY A 859 34.42 67.72 -2.52
N GLY A 860 34.17 67.37 -3.78
CA GLY A 860 35.21 67.07 -4.78
C GLY A 860 36.03 68.28 -5.22
N THR A 861 37.00 68.07 -6.10
CA THR A 861 37.87 69.16 -6.62
C THR A 861 37.10 70.20 -7.45
N GLY A 862 35.96 69.83 -8.04
CA GLY A 862 35.04 70.78 -8.69
C GLY A 862 34.21 71.63 -7.70
N ALA A 863 34.09 71.20 -6.44
CA ALA A 863 33.43 71.96 -5.38
C ALA A 863 34.46 72.82 -4.62
N VAL A 864 35.56 72.23 -4.15
CA VAL A 864 36.67 72.94 -3.50
C VAL A 864 37.97 72.52 -4.18
N SER A 865 38.62 73.45 -4.88
CA SER A 865 39.75 73.16 -5.77
C SER A 865 40.93 72.44 -5.08
N ALA A 866 41.76 71.79 -5.90
CA ALA A 866 43.04 71.25 -5.43
C ALA A 866 43.99 72.37 -4.96
N GLY A 867 43.91 73.56 -5.56
CA GLY A 867 44.69 74.73 -5.16
C GLY A 867 44.35 75.22 -3.75
N ILE A 868 43.05 75.31 -3.41
CA ILE A 868 42.58 75.59 -2.05
C ILE A 868 43.12 74.54 -1.07
N GLN A 869 42.95 73.24 -1.38
CA GLN A 869 43.47 72.15 -0.56
C GLN A 869 44.98 72.29 -0.28
N ASN A 870 45.78 72.54 -1.32
CA ASN A 870 47.23 72.66 -1.20
C ASN A 870 47.60 73.88 -0.36
N SER A 871 46.91 75.02 -0.54
CA SER A 871 47.18 76.26 0.20
C SER A 871 46.90 76.17 1.71
N VAL A 872 45.99 75.27 2.15
CA VAL A 872 45.67 75.07 3.58
C VAL A 872 46.39 73.88 4.21
N ALA A 873 47.10 73.06 3.41
CA ALA A 873 47.85 71.91 3.89
C ALA A 873 49.17 72.28 4.59
N ALA A 874 49.67 73.50 4.40
CA ALA A 874 50.87 73.98 5.09
C ALA A 874 50.69 73.94 6.62
N GLY A 875 51.40 73.00 7.26
CA GLY A 875 51.35 72.76 8.70
C GLY A 875 50.08 72.07 9.22
N ARG A 876 49.24 71.48 8.35
CA ARG A 876 47.93 70.89 8.73
C ARG A 876 47.66 69.56 8.03
N SER A 877 47.03 68.63 8.74
CA SER A 877 46.45 67.43 8.11
C SER A 877 45.21 67.82 7.31
N VAL A 878 45.12 67.43 6.04
CA VAL A 878 43.94 67.71 5.20
C VAL A 878 43.27 66.40 4.78
N VAL A 879 41.98 66.26 5.10
CA VAL A 879 41.16 65.11 4.72
C VAL A 879 40.04 65.60 3.81
N ARG A 880 39.89 65.00 2.62
CA ARG A 880 38.80 65.33 1.69
C ARG A 880 37.73 64.25 1.69
N TYR A 881 36.48 64.66 1.85
CA TYR A 881 35.29 63.86 1.65
C TYR A 881 34.65 64.25 0.33
N ALA A 882 34.85 63.41 -0.69
CA ALA A 882 34.35 63.62 -2.04
C ALA A 882 33.73 62.33 -2.56
N GLY A 883 32.47 62.40 -2.98
CA GLY A 883 31.77 61.34 -3.70
C GLY A 883 31.58 61.67 -5.18
N THR A 884 30.95 60.75 -5.90
CA THR A 884 30.57 60.94 -7.32
C THR A 884 29.48 62.00 -7.49
N ASP A 885 28.63 62.18 -6.47
CA ASP A 885 27.59 63.18 -6.41
C ASP A 885 27.42 63.74 -4.98
N ARG A 886 26.40 64.58 -4.77
CA ARG A 886 26.07 65.17 -3.47
C ARG A 886 25.62 64.15 -2.40
N TYR A 887 25.04 63.03 -2.83
CA TYR A 887 24.49 61.99 -1.96
C TYR A 887 25.65 61.12 -1.43
N ASP A 888 26.53 60.65 -2.32
CA ASP A 888 27.78 59.98 -1.97
C ASP A 888 28.73 60.88 -1.17
N THR A 889 28.80 62.18 -1.50
CA THR A 889 29.57 63.14 -0.69
C THR A 889 29.02 63.25 0.73
N SER A 890 27.69 63.35 0.92
CA SER A 890 27.08 63.36 2.26
C SER A 890 27.35 62.07 3.05
N ALA A 891 27.28 60.92 2.37
CA ALA A 891 27.59 59.61 2.94
C ALA A 891 29.06 59.51 3.40
N ARG A 892 30.00 60.03 2.60
CA ARG A 892 31.44 60.03 2.93
C ARG A 892 31.78 60.97 4.08
N ILE A 893 31.16 62.15 4.13
CA ILE A 893 31.27 63.08 5.27
C ILE A 893 30.81 62.39 6.56
N ALA A 894 29.63 61.75 6.54
CA ALA A 894 29.10 61.00 7.69
C ALA A 894 30.03 59.84 8.08
N ASN A 895 30.40 58.98 7.13
CA ASN A 895 31.24 57.79 7.38
C ASN A 895 32.65 58.12 7.89
N GLY A 896 33.18 59.29 7.55
CA GLY A 896 34.49 59.78 7.96
C GLY A 896 34.54 60.47 9.32
N ILE A 897 33.39 60.63 9.98
CA ILE A 897 33.22 61.31 11.27
C ILE A 897 32.53 60.41 12.29
N ILE A 898 31.50 59.68 11.87
CA ILE A 898 30.68 58.83 12.74
C ILE A 898 31.16 57.38 12.63
N ALA A 899 31.51 56.80 13.78
CA ALA A 899 32.01 55.44 13.89
C ALA A 899 30.97 54.41 13.41
N LYS A 900 31.45 53.34 12.75
CA LYS A 900 30.61 52.18 12.46
C LYS A 900 30.12 51.57 13.78
N GLY A 901 28.82 51.31 13.88
CA GLY A 901 28.19 50.82 15.10
C GLY A 901 27.69 51.91 16.06
N ALA A 902 27.89 53.20 15.79
CA ALA A 902 27.44 54.27 16.67
C ALA A 902 25.91 54.25 16.89
N GLY A 903 25.46 54.35 18.14
CA GLY A 903 24.05 54.33 18.53
C GLY A 903 23.34 55.67 18.31
N VAL A 904 23.33 56.17 17.08
CA VAL A 904 22.75 57.47 16.70
C VAL A 904 21.68 57.33 15.63
N ASP A 905 20.59 58.08 15.77
CA ASP A 905 19.56 58.21 14.75
C ASP A 905 20.12 58.86 13.46
N VAL A 906 19.48 58.65 12.31
CA VAL A 906 19.94 59.19 11.01
C VAL A 906 18.94 60.20 10.48
N TYR A 907 19.40 61.37 10.02
CA TYR A 907 18.53 62.38 9.41
C TYR A 907 18.68 62.33 7.88
N TRP A 908 17.56 62.22 7.16
CA TRP A 908 17.49 62.28 5.71
C TRP A 908 16.83 63.59 5.28
N ALA A 909 17.45 64.30 4.35
CA ALA A 909 16.87 65.47 3.69
C ALA A 909 17.01 65.36 2.17
N ASN A 910 16.16 66.04 1.40
CA ASN A 910 16.27 66.07 -0.06
C ASN A 910 17.52 66.88 -0.47
N GLY A 911 18.44 66.26 -1.21
CA GLY A 911 19.69 66.90 -1.65
C GLY A 911 19.55 68.01 -2.69
N LEU A 912 18.34 68.22 -3.24
CA LEU A 912 18.03 69.32 -4.17
C LEU A 912 17.47 70.56 -3.46
N GLY A 913 17.10 70.47 -2.17
CA GLY A 913 16.66 71.59 -1.33
C GLY A 913 17.64 71.86 -0.18
N PHE A 914 17.61 73.09 0.36
CA PHE A 914 18.51 73.48 1.47
C PHE A 914 17.81 73.68 2.83
N ALA A 915 16.57 74.18 2.84
CA ALA A 915 15.96 74.76 4.05
C ALA A 915 15.71 73.72 5.16
N ASP A 916 15.11 72.57 4.82
CA ASP A 916 14.80 71.51 5.77
C ASP A 916 16.09 70.86 6.32
N ALA A 917 17.09 70.69 5.45
CA ALA A 917 18.44 70.22 5.77
C ALA A 917 19.22 71.21 6.66
N LEU A 918 19.02 72.52 6.48
CA LEU A 918 19.66 73.57 7.27
C LEU A 918 19.14 73.60 8.71
N ALA A 919 17.82 73.65 8.88
CA ALA A 919 17.19 73.64 10.20
C ALA A 919 17.38 72.30 10.92
N GLY A 920 17.09 71.19 10.23
CA GLY A 920 17.26 69.84 10.76
C GLY A 920 18.72 69.43 10.96
N GLY A 921 19.65 69.97 10.18
CA GLY A 921 21.09 69.69 10.32
C GLY A 921 21.69 70.23 11.62
N ALA A 922 21.23 71.38 12.09
CA ALA A 922 21.60 71.90 13.42
C ALA A 922 21.14 70.95 14.54
N VAL A 923 19.94 70.37 14.41
CA VAL A 923 19.38 69.38 15.36
C VAL A 923 20.10 68.04 15.27
N ALA A 924 20.42 67.58 14.06
CA ALA A 924 21.18 66.35 13.83
C ALA A 924 22.58 66.46 14.47
N GLY A 925 23.32 67.53 14.17
CA GLY A 925 24.65 67.78 14.72
C GLY A 925 24.64 67.93 16.25
N SER A 926 23.64 68.59 16.86
CA SER A 926 23.54 68.72 18.32
C SER A 926 23.31 67.38 19.05
N ARG A 927 22.89 66.35 18.30
CA ARG A 927 22.66 64.97 18.75
C ARG A 927 23.77 63.99 18.34
N GLY A 928 24.84 64.46 17.71
CA GLY A 928 25.90 63.60 17.18
C GLY A 928 25.50 62.77 15.97
N ALA A 929 24.38 63.10 15.31
CA ALA A 929 23.75 62.33 14.25
C ALA A 929 24.15 62.84 12.85
N PRO A 930 24.24 61.96 11.84
CA PRO A 930 24.51 62.37 10.47
C PRO A 930 23.28 63.02 9.82
N LEU A 931 23.53 64.03 9.02
CA LEU A 931 22.61 64.50 7.98
C LEU A 931 23.06 63.91 6.64
N LEU A 932 22.26 63.00 6.09
CA LEU A 932 22.47 62.42 4.77
C LEU A 932 21.48 63.04 3.77
N LEU A 933 21.96 63.27 2.55
CA LEU A 933 21.15 63.81 1.48
C LEU A 933 20.65 62.67 0.60
N THR A 934 19.37 62.68 0.24
CA THR A 934 18.72 61.66 -0.60
C THR A 934 17.93 62.30 -1.75
N THR A 935 17.47 61.50 -2.72
CA THR A 935 16.49 61.97 -3.72
C THR A 935 15.09 62.05 -3.09
N SER A 936 14.13 62.65 -3.79
CA SER A 936 12.72 62.69 -3.36
C SER A 936 12.07 61.31 -3.32
N SER A 937 12.40 60.40 -4.24
CA SER A 937 11.63 59.17 -4.52
C SER A 937 12.33 57.84 -4.20
N CYS A 938 13.64 57.88 -3.98
CA CYS A 938 14.45 56.73 -3.60
C CYS A 938 15.72 57.14 -2.83
N VAL A 939 16.33 56.16 -2.16
CA VAL A 939 17.54 56.31 -1.36
C VAL A 939 18.76 55.88 -2.17
N PRO A 940 19.70 56.78 -2.50
CA PRO A 940 20.93 56.43 -3.22
C PRO A 940 21.72 55.35 -2.49
N GLY A 941 22.46 54.50 -3.23
CA GLY A 941 23.17 53.36 -2.64
C GLY A 941 24.12 53.76 -1.51
N SER A 942 24.93 54.79 -1.72
CA SER A 942 25.85 55.36 -0.71
C SER A 942 25.16 55.82 0.57
N VAL A 943 23.96 56.40 0.45
CA VAL A 943 23.12 56.89 1.57
C VAL A 943 22.49 55.72 2.33
N PHE A 944 22.02 54.71 1.60
CA PHE A 944 21.48 53.48 2.15
C PHE A 944 22.57 52.76 2.98
N ASP A 945 23.76 52.61 2.43
CA ASP A 945 24.89 51.94 3.08
C ASP A 945 25.42 52.75 4.28
N ALA A 946 25.50 54.08 4.18
CA ALA A 946 25.85 54.96 5.32
C ALA A 946 24.79 54.93 6.43
N THR A 947 23.51 54.82 6.09
CA THR A 947 22.42 54.65 7.07
C THR A 947 22.53 53.30 7.79
N GLY A 948 22.86 52.23 7.06
CA GLY A 948 23.10 50.90 7.64
C GLY A 948 24.38 50.78 8.49
N ARG A 949 25.30 51.76 8.43
CA ARG A 949 26.57 51.77 9.17
C ARG A 949 26.41 52.07 10.67
N VAL A 950 25.32 52.73 11.06
CA VAL A 950 25.02 53.12 12.46
C VAL A 950 23.88 52.27 13.04
N VAL A 951 23.81 52.20 14.37
CA VAL A 951 22.79 51.44 15.11
C VAL A 951 21.77 52.41 15.71
N GLY A 952 21.19 53.23 14.84
CA GLY A 952 20.11 54.16 15.19
C GLY A 952 18.79 53.45 15.40
N ASN A 953 17.93 54.02 16.25
CA ASN A 953 16.59 53.50 16.52
C ASN A 953 15.57 53.97 15.47
N ARG A 954 15.88 55.05 14.74
CA ARG A 954 15.01 55.60 13.68
C ARG A 954 15.78 56.38 12.63
N ILE A 955 15.12 56.54 11.49
CA ILE A 955 15.49 57.46 10.41
C ILE A 955 14.48 58.63 10.44
N LEU A 956 14.97 59.87 10.53
CA LEU A 956 14.14 61.07 10.56
C LEU A 956 14.16 61.76 9.19
N LEU A 957 12.99 61.85 8.55
CA LEU A 957 12.83 62.48 7.25
C LEU A 957 12.49 63.97 7.43
N LEU A 958 13.40 64.84 7.02
CA LEU A 958 13.25 66.29 7.03
C LEU A 958 12.54 66.74 5.75
N GLY A 959 11.33 67.27 5.90
CA GLY A 959 10.50 67.75 4.79
C GLY A 959 9.22 66.95 4.56
N GLY A 960 8.22 67.60 3.96
CA GLY A 960 6.91 67.02 3.66
C GLY A 960 6.93 65.94 2.59
N ALA A 961 5.78 65.33 2.29
CA ALA A 961 5.66 64.28 1.28
C ALA A 961 6.04 64.73 -0.15
N GLY A 962 5.91 66.02 -0.46
CA GLY A 962 6.40 66.60 -1.72
C GLY A 962 7.92 66.83 -1.77
N VAL A 963 8.62 66.73 -0.64
CA VAL A 963 10.08 66.87 -0.54
C VAL A 963 10.75 65.48 -0.50
N LEU A 964 10.20 64.57 0.31
CA LEU A 964 10.58 63.16 0.41
C LEU A 964 9.31 62.30 0.37
N ASP A 965 9.06 61.59 -0.72
CA ASP A 965 7.79 60.92 -0.99
C ASP A 965 7.64 59.55 -0.30
N GLY A 966 6.64 58.77 -0.70
CA GLY A 966 6.38 57.42 -0.17
C GLY A 966 7.48 56.39 -0.48
N GLY A 967 8.23 56.54 -1.57
CA GLY A 967 9.39 55.71 -1.92
C GLY A 967 10.61 56.01 -1.06
N ALA A 968 10.92 57.29 -0.82
CA ALA A 968 11.93 57.68 0.16
C ALA A 968 11.52 57.25 1.58
N LEU A 969 10.24 57.44 1.96
CA LEU A 969 9.69 56.96 3.23
C LEU A 969 9.67 55.43 3.34
N ALA A 970 9.56 54.68 2.24
CA ALA A 970 9.72 53.22 2.28
C ALA A 970 11.18 52.79 2.49
N GLY A 971 12.16 53.69 2.34
CA GLY A 971 13.56 53.32 2.24
C GLY A 971 13.91 52.60 0.94
N ARG A 972 13.12 52.83 -0.14
CA ARG A 972 13.34 52.22 -1.45
C ARG A 972 14.71 52.62 -1.99
N ARG A 973 15.65 51.67 -2.10
CA ARG A 973 16.96 51.91 -2.73
C ARG A 973 16.76 52.35 -4.18
N CYS A 974 17.48 53.37 -4.63
CA CYS A 974 17.50 53.73 -6.05
C CYS A 974 18.06 52.55 -6.87
N GLN A 975 17.47 52.29 -8.03
CA GLN A 975 18.06 51.35 -9.00
C GLN A 975 19.30 52.01 -9.62
N SER A 976 20.35 51.21 -9.78
CA SER A 976 21.64 51.58 -10.37
C SER A 976 21.61 51.48 -11.89
#